data_AF-A0A3G6PHF8-F1
#
_entry.id   AF-A0A3G6PHF8-F1
#
_cell.length_a   1.000
_cell.length_b   1.000
_cell.length_c   1.000
_cell.angle_alpha   90.00
_cell.angle_beta   90.00
_cell.angle_gamma   90.00
#
_symmetry.space_group_name_H-M   'P 1'
#
loop_
_entity.id
_entity.type
_entity.pdbx_description
1 polymer ?
#
loop_
_entity_poly.entity_id
_entity_poly.type
_entity_poly.pdbx_seq_one_letter_code
_entity_poly.pdbx_strand_id
1 'polypeptide(L)'
;MRKSLFAIGLLAISYSVQAQILCHVDTGANMYVSEGTLVYSGGGVQTKGNGVLDVHGNVMVVGTGTDAFKTIDALGADKTDGGNIVLRLNTPASYATSTYGQLYIDGLSQPNVTGIVTKEYRTDKNGTGNYFQQIALPFFGKALSSLSTELGKTFGTVRDIQNPGNVNNDLILKWNNPQAKSDHFTNLATTTSDGSGYYMLGSRNNNLDISTPVSGNVFTLNGRPYAPLSAPITLQNGGNVYFGANGNGVNSYGEAYNSYLQDQFDLPNGAWSATYGKNIYQFGNPFFTNLDLSKIGFVESGAVTDGNNVANIMGVKYTAGNVVTLSNGYTYATGALVQTFNLDGTPVGDVGLIIKPMQSFVIKLRDNSAQTLNFNTLRRFKDVVRPNGTSYDVNARVANNKSTNGSVKQLGVVGLDASGNEIARTYYVVSPTATTGHQISIATTVQASASSASPIGTFEEAITGGYDPNYNAKYWLYINEANEVDFLGKDVLLYNFDFSKPDKKIVSYKFEVRENAEMIPAGNHQLSSGTGFYYKASNGNVEEVKQGQIIPVNSKSYNLYYGAPDRGTLANRETTTTLSRTVVVYNPAINDYIVRFDPDWRKADIEVYDMSGKLIISKKAVDASRDFVIELNGSVKSSYVVKVVSDKGVVVNTKILK
;
A
#
# COMPACT_ATOMS: atom_id res chain seq x y z
N MET A 1 31.51 -11.57 -3.67
CA MET A 1 30.81 -12.39 -4.68
C MET A 1 31.77 -13.39 -5.26
N ARG A 2 31.53 -14.70 -5.06
CA ARG A 2 32.25 -15.70 -5.86
C ARG A 2 31.69 -15.59 -7.27
N LYS A 3 32.52 -15.12 -8.21
CA LYS A 3 32.24 -15.24 -9.64
C LYS A 3 32.32 -16.73 -9.96
N SER A 4 31.18 -17.40 -9.94
CA SER A 4 31.10 -18.79 -10.40
C SER A 4 31.11 -18.76 -11.93
N LEU A 5 32.30 -18.96 -12.50
CA LEU A 5 32.45 -19.35 -13.89
C LEU A 5 31.71 -20.68 -14.05
N PHE A 6 30.74 -20.75 -14.96
CA PHE A 6 29.92 -21.95 -15.18
C PHE A 6 30.80 -23.18 -15.42
N ALA A 7 30.71 -24.18 -14.54
CA ALA A 7 31.21 -25.51 -14.81
C ALA A 7 30.27 -26.18 -15.84
N ILE A 8 30.88 -26.54 -16.96
CA ILE A 8 30.28 -27.07 -18.19
C ILE A 8 29.59 -28.40 -17.89
N GLY A 9 28.27 -28.43 -18.05
CA GLY A 9 27.44 -29.63 -18.00
C GLY A 9 26.35 -29.55 -19.07
N LEU A 10 26.75 -29.76 -20.32
CA LEU A 10 25.89 -30.05 -21.48
C LEU A 10 24.74 -29.04 -21.78
N LEU A 11 25.07 -27.78 -22.04
CA LEU A 11 24.17 -26.84 -22.74
C LEU A 11 24.82 -26.42 -24.06
N ALA A 12 24.21 -26.79 -25.19
CA ALA A 12 24.59 -26.34 -26.51
C ALA A 12 24.21 -24.85 -26.69
N ILE A 13 25.06 -23.96 -26.17
CA ILE A 13 25.01 -22.53 -26.46
C ILE A 13 25.72 -22.33 -27.80
N SER A 14 24.97 -22.23 -28.89
CA SER A 14 25.51 -21.76 -30.17
C SER A 14 25.65 -20.23 -30.12
N TYR A 15 26.81 -19.75 -29.70
CA TYR A 15 27.18 -18.35 -29.89
C TYR A 15 27.13 -18.03 -31.38
N SER A 16 26.18 -17.20 -31.81
CA SER A 16 26.08 -16.78 -33.21
C SER A 16 27.10 -15.66 -33.47
N VAL A 17 27.89 -15.78 -34.53
CA VAL A 17 28.96 -14.82 -34.89
C VAL A 17 28.40 -13.63 -35.70
N GLN A 18 27.10 -13.34 -35.56
CA GLN A 18 26.41 -12.22 -36.23
C GLN A 18 25.89 -11.25 -35.16
N ALA A 19 26.50 -10.07 -35.13
CA ALA A 19 26.56 -9.09 -34.03
C ALA A 19 25.25 -8.36 -33.63
N GLN A 20 24.10 -9.05 -33.55
CA GLN A 20 22.84 -8.48 -33.02
C GLN A 20 22.12 -9.39 -32.00
N ILE A 21 22.38 -10.71 -32.01
CA ILE A 21 21.77 -11.69 -31.10
C ILE A 21 22.91 -12.55 -30.52
N LEU A 22 23.14 -12.40 -29.22
CA LEU A 22 24.19 -13.12 -28.50
C LEU A 22 23.68 -14.45 -27.91
N CYS A 23 22.46 -14.45 -27.38
CA CYS A 23 21.81 -15.65 -26.82
C CYS A 23 20.68 -16.10 -27.74
N HIS A 24 20.77 -17.33 -28.23
CA HIS A 24 19.76 -17.92 -29.11
C HIS A 24 19.27 -19.27 -28.57
N VAL A 25 17.96 -19.42 -28.41
CA VAL A 25 17.30 -20.69 -28.07
C VAL A 25 16.54 -21.18 -29.31
N ASP A 26 17.08 -22.20 -29.97
CA ASP A 26 16.53 -22.70 -31.23
C ASP A 26 15.30 -23.61 -31.01
N THR A 27 14.64 -23.96 -32.11
CA THR A 27 13.48 -24.85 -32.18
C THR A 27 13.80 -26.18 -31.48
N GLY A 28 12.96 -26.60 -30.53
CA GLY A 28 13.12 -27.81 -29.74
C GLY A 28 14.10 -27.70 -28.57
N ALA A 29 14.83 -26.61 -28.43
CA ALA A 29 15.71 -26.39 -27.28
C ALA A 29 14.94 -25.88 -26.05
N ASN A 30 15.35 -26.30 -24.86
CA ASN A 30 14.84 -25.78 -23.60
C ASN A 30 16.01 -25.28 -22.73
N MET A 31 16.03 -23.99 -22.45
CA MET A 31 16.99 -23.34 -21.57
C MET A 31 16.32 -23.08 -20.22
N TYR A 32 16.77 -23.82 -19.20
CA TYR A 32 16.26 -23.70 -17.85
C TYR A 32 17.14 -22.79 -16.98
N VAL A 33 16.56 -21.75 -16.38
CA VAL A 33 17.24 -20.87 -15.42
C VAL A 33 16.70 -21.14 -14.03
N SER A 34 17.47 -21.84 -13.20
CA SER A 34 17.06 -22.24 -11.85
C SER A 34 16.87 -21.05 -10.90
N GLU A 35 16.05 -21.24 -9.87
CA GLU A 35 15.89 -20.28 -8.78
C GLU A 35 17.24 -19.91 -8.15
N GLY A 36 17.43 -18.62 -7.83
CA GLY A 36 18.69 -18.10 -7.28
C GLY A 36 19.81 -17.88 -8.31
N THR A 37 19.64 -18.32 -9.56
CA THR A 37 20.61 -18.11 -10.64
C THR A 37 20.39 -16.76 -11.33
N LEU A 38 21.47 -16.18 -11.86
CA LEU A 38 21.46 -15.04 -12.77
C LEU A 38 22.10 -15.46 -14.10
N VAL A 39 21.36 -15.33 -15.18
CA VAL A 39 21.90 -15.38 -16.54
C VAL A 39 22.05 -13.96 -17.06
N TYR A 40 23.23 -13.63 -17.57
CA TYR A 40 23.54 -12.33 -18.14
C TYR A 40 23.83 -12.46 -19.63
N SER A 41 23.11 -11.68 -20.45
CA SER A 41 23.40 -11.48 -21.86
C SER A 41 23.81 -10.03 -22.08
N GLY A 42 25.06 -9.82 -22.50
CA GLY A 42 25.60 -8.50 -22.89
C GLY A 42 25.23 -8.08 -24.31
N GLY A 43 24.18 -8.67 -24.89
CA GLY A 43 23.70 -8.46 -26.26
C GLY A 43 22.31 -9.05 -26.45
N GLY A 44 21.81 -9.08 -27.67
CA GLY A 44 20.45 -9.51 -27.96
C GLY A 44 20.11 -10.95 -27.54
N VAL A 45 18.83 -11.22 -27.28
CA VAL A 45 18.29 -12.54 -26.92
C VAL A 45 17.17 -12.90 -27.88
N GLN A 46 17.19 -14.12 -28.41
CA GLN A 46 16.16 -14.61 -29.33
C GLN A 46 15.77 -16.05 -29.03
N THR A 47 14.47 -16.35 -29.05
CA THR A 47 13.96 -17.73 -29.12
C THR A 47 13.35 -17.98 -30.50
N LYS A 48 13.44 -19.22 -31.02
CA LYS A 48 12.86 -19.61 -32.32
C LYS A 48 11.89 -20.79 -32.20
N GLY A 49 10.80 -20.73 -32.95
CA GLY A 49 9.83 -21.81 -33.06
C GLY A 49 9.20 -22.13 -31.71
N ASN A 50 9.38 -23.38 -31.25
CA ASN A 50 8.96 -23.85 -29.92
C ASN A 50 10.12 -23.91 -28.91
N GLY A 51 11.26 -23.28 -29.19
CA GLY A 51 12.36 -23.15 -28.23
C GLY A 51 11.93 -22.36 -27.01
N VAL A 52 12.25 -22.86 -25.81
CA VAL A 52 11.79 -22.30 -24.53
C VAL A 52 12.97 -21.81 -23.69
N LEU A 53 12.86 -20.59 -23.19
CA LEU A 53 13.62 -20.03 -22.08
C LEU A 53 12.73 -20.06 -20.84
N ASP A 54 12.93 -21.06 -20.00
CA ASP A 54 12.15 -21.34 -18.80
C ASP A 54 12.85 -20.72 -17.56
N VAL A 55 12.28 -19.64 -17.02
CA VAL A 55 12.95 -18.78 -16.04
C VAL A 55 12.31 -18.92 -14.66
N HIS A 56 13.01 -19.59 -13.75
CA HIS A 56 12.72 -19.61 -12.30
C HIS A 56 13.60 -18.62 -11.51
N GLY A 57 14.79 -18.32 -12.03
CA GLY A 57 15.74 -17.35 -11.46
C GLY A 57 15.64 -15.97 -12.12
N ASN A 58 16.79 -15.42 -12.51
CA ASN A 58 16.89 -14.07 -13.06
C ASN A 58 17.58 -14.09 -14.42
N VAL A 59 17.03 -13.34 -15.37
CA VAL A 59 17.65 -13.08 -16.68
C VAL A 59 17.88 -11.58 -16.82
N MET A 60 19.09 -11.21 -17.19
CA MET A 60 19.49 -9.83 -17.44
C MET A 60 19.98 -9.71 -18.88
N VAL A 61 19.32 -8.84 -19.64
CA VAL A 61 19.66 -8.50 -21.03
C VAL A 61 20.12 -7.06 -21.06
N VAL A 62 21.40 -6.84 -21.28
CA VAL A 62 22.00 -5.50 -21.41
C VAL A 62 22.60 -5.42 -22.79
N GLY A 63 21.84 -4.86 -23.72
CA GLY A 63 22.26 -4.71 -25.10
C GLY A 63 22.69 -3.29 -25.43
N THR A 64 22.92 -3.07 -26.71
CA THR A 64 23.14 -1.77 -27.34
C THR A 64 22.01 -1.47 -28.33
N GLY A 65 22.01 -0.30 -28.96
CA GLY A 65 20.96 0.09 -29.91
C GLY A 65 20.81 -0.83 -31.14
N THR A 66 21.78 -1.69 -31.43
CA THR A 66 21.75 -2.67 -32.53
C THR A 66 21.28 -4.06 -32.12
N ASP A 67 21.24 -4.33 -30.81
CA ASP A 67 20.77 -5.60 -30.27
C ASP A 67 19.23 -5.66 -30.22
N ALA A 68 18.68 -6.86 -30.09
CA ALA A 68 17.24 -7.06 -29.99
C ALA A 68 16.84 -8.17 -29.01
N PHE A 69 15.63 -8.05 -28.46
CA PHE A 69 14.98 -9.07 -27.65
C PHE A 69 13.75 -9.59 -28.41
N LYS A 70 13.81 -10.84 -28.90
CA LYS A 70 12.87 -11.37 -29.90
C LYS A 70 12.37 -12.78 -29.57
N THR A 71 11.15 -13.04 -30.02
CA THR A 71 10.60 -14.40 -30.14
C THR A 71 10.13 -14.54 -31.58
N ILE A 72 10.72 -15.45 -32.34
CA ILE A 72 10.39 -15.66 -33.76
C ILE A 72 9.79 -17.05 -33.97
N ASP A 73 8.91 -17.19 -34.96
CA ASP A 73 8.39 -18.49 -35.37
C ASP A 73 9.46 -19.33 -36.09
N ALA A 74 9.11 -20.54 -36.52
CA ALA A 74 10.05 -21.42 -37.21
C ALA A 74 10.54 -20.85 -38.55
N LEU A 75 9.76 -19.96 -39.18
CA LEU A 75 10.05 -19.31 -40.46
C LEU A 75 10.84 -18.00 -40.28
N GLY A 76 11.00 -17.53 -39.04
CA GLY A 76 11.75 -16.33 -38.69
C GLY A 76 10.92 -15.05 -38.60
N ALA A 77 9.59 -15.12 -38.66
CA ALA A 77 8.72 -13.97 -38.42
C ALA A 77 8.50 -13.75 -36.91
N ASP A 78 8.22 -12.51 -36.49
CA ASP A 78 7.92 -12.20 -35.09
C ASP A 78 6.67 -12.97 -34.61
N LYS A 79 6.77 -13.60 -33.44
CA LYS A 79 5.62 -14.26 -32.80
C LYS A 79 4.63 -13.24 -32.21
N THR A 80 3.37 -13.66 -32.14
CA THR A 80 2.28 -12.92 -31.48
C THR A 80 1.72 -13.64 -30.25
N ASP A 81 2.08 -14.91 -30.07
CA ASP A 81 1.71 -15.80 -28.97
C ASP A 81 2.86 -15.98 -27.97
N GLY A 82 2.53 -16.37 -26.74
CA GLY A 82 3.49 -16.64 -25.67
C GLY A 82 4.05 -18.07 -25.68
N GLY A 83 4.72 -18.43 -24.59
CA GLY A 83 5.22 -19.79 -24.31
C GLY A 83 6.71 -20.00 -24.56
N ASN A 84 7.38 -19.08 -25.27
CA ASN A 84 8.81 -19.20 -25.54
C ASN A 84 9.67 -18.64 -24.42
N ILE A 85 9.28 -17.55 -23.77
CA ILE A 85 10.02 -16.98 -22.64
C ILE A 85 9.06 -16.96 -21.47
N VAL A 86 9.26 -17.84 -20.49
CA VAL A 86 8.31 -18.06 -19.40
C VAL A 86 8.92 -17.65 -18.06
N LEU A 87 8.32 -16.66 -17.43
CA LEU A 87 8.67 -16.21 -16.08
C LEU A 87 7.80 -16.95 -15.06
N ARG A 88 8.40 -17.96 -14.42
CA ARG A 88 7.69 -18.89 -13.55
C ARG A 88 7.31 -18.28 -12.21
N LEU A 89 6.24 -18.80 -11.63
CA LEU A 89 5.95 -18.69 -10.20
C LEU A 89 6.45 -19.99 -9.56
N ASN A 90 7.52 -19.92 -8.75
CA ASN A 90 8.28 -21.12 -8.38
C ASN A 90 7.51 -22.08 -7.47
N THR A 91 6.63 -21.53 -6.63
CA THR A 91 5.81 -22.29 -5.67
C THR A 91 4.35 -21.83 -5.72
N PRO A 92 3.58 -22.17 -6.78
CA PRO A 92 2.22 -21.66 -6.96
C PRO A 92 1.24 -22.02 -5.84
N ALA A 93 1.47 -23.13 -5.13
CA ALA A 93 0.67 -23.53 -3.98
C ALA A 93 0.79 -22.56 -2.78
N SER A 94 1.91 -21.84 -2.69
CA SER A 94 2.22 -20.86 -1.63
C SER A 94 2.57 -19.51 -2.26
N TYR A 95 1.75 -19.04 -3.20
CA TYR A 95 2.05 -17.87 -4.05
C TYR A 95 2.38 -16.59 -3.28
N ALA A 96 1.84 -16.40 -2.07
CA ALA A 96 2.10 -15.20 -1.26
C ALA A 96 3.58 -15.01 -0.89
N THR A 97 4.29 -16.11 -0.59
CA THR A 97 5.72 -16.14 -0.24
C THR A 97 6.61 -16.68 -1.36
N SER A 98 6.03 -16.96 -2.52
CA SER A 98 6.72 -17.56 -3.65
C SER A 98 7.71 -16.60 -4.31
N THR A 99 8.88 -17.11 -4.67
CA THR A 99 9.80 -16.45 -5.59
C THR A 99 9.34 -16.66 -7.04
N TYR A 100 9.91 -15.92 -7.97
CA TYR A 100 9.49 -15.95 -9.36
C TYR A 100 10.64 -15.60 -10.31
N GLY A 101 10.49 -16.09 -11.54
CA GLY A 101 11.32 -15.68 -12.67
C GLY A 101 11.27 -14.17 -12.89
N GLN A 102 12.42 -13.55 -13.04
CA GLN A 102 12.55 -12.11 -13.31
C GLN A 102 13.33 -11.84 -14.59
N LEU A 103 12.95 -10.77 -15.27
CA LEU A 103 13.56 -10.32 -16.53
C LEU A 103 13.89 -8.83 -16.45
N TYR A 104 15.17 -8.53 -16.60
CA TYR A 104 15.71 -7.18 -16.72
C TYR A 104 16.15 -6.94 -18.17
N ILE A 105 15.68 -5.88 -18.79
CA ILE A 105 16.08 -5.45 -20.13
C ILE A 105 16.60 -4.02 -20.05
N ASP A 106 17.77 -3.78 -20.62
CA ASP A 106 18.41 -2.46 -20.65
C ASP A 106 19.24 -2.23 -21.91
N GLY A 107 19.46 -0.96 -22.24
CA GLY A 107 20.18 -0.53 -23.44
C GLY A 107 19.46 -0.76 -24.78
N LEU A 108 18.28 -1.38 -24.77
CA LEU A 108 17.42 -1.57 -25.94
C LEU A 108 16.33 -0.49 -26.03
N SER A 109 16.02 -0.04 -27.25
CA SER A 109 14.83 0.78 -27.51
C SER A 109 13.58 -0.11 -27.62
N GLN A 110 12.39 0.45 -27.34
CA GLN A 110 11.15 -0.32 -27.39
C GLN A 110 10.90 -1.04 -28.74
N PRO A 111 11.21 -0.46 -29.92
CA PRO A 111 11.10 -1.17 -31.21
C PRO A 111 11.97 -2.43 -31.32
N ASN A 112 13.09 -2.50 -30.59
CA ASN A 112 13.97 -3.68 -30.57
C ASN A 112 13.52 -4.76 -29.57
N VAL A 113 12.44 -4.52 -28.83
CA VAL A 113 11.83 -5.46 -27.89
C VAL A 113 10.52 -5.97 -28.50
N THR A 114 10.63 -6.97 -29.39
CA THR A 114 9.47 -7.59 -30.06
C THR A 114 9.07 -8.92 -29.44
N GLY A 115 9.92 -9.51 -28.60
CA GLY A 115 9.70 -10.80 -27.96
C GLY A 115 8.50 -10.82 -27.01
N ILE A 116 7.72 -11.90 -27.07
CA ILE A 116 6.57 -12.14 -26.20
C ILE A 116 7.01 -12.93 -24.97
N VAL A 117 6.74 -12.36 -23.80
CA VAL A 117 7.00 -12.98 -22.50
C VAL A 117 5.69 -13.49 -21.93
N THR A 118 5.71 -14.72 -21.42
CA THR A 118 4.65 -15.31 -20.60
C THR A 118 5.00 -15.13 -19.13
N LYS A 119 4.16 -14.41 -18.39
CA LYS A 119 4.27 -14.30 -16.94
C LYS A 119 3.24 -15.18 -16.26
N GLU A 120 3.71 -16.12 -15.45
CA GLU A 120 2.84 -16.85 -14.52
C GLU A 120 2.45 -15.94 -13.35
N TYR A 121 1.15 -15.89 -13.05
CA TYR A 121 0.58 -14.94 -12.12
C TYR A 121 -0.49 -15.57 -11.22
N ARG A 122 -0.34 -15.33 -9.92
CA ARG A 122 -1.34 -15.54 -8.86
C ARG A 122 -1.08 -14.55 -7.74
N THR A 123 -2.14 -14.06 -7.14
CA THR A 123 -2.09 -13.20 -5.96
C THR A 123 -3.42 -13.30 -5.22
N ASP A 124 -3.47 -12.78 -3.99
CA ASP A 124 -4.71 -12.70 -3.24
C ASP A 124 -5.73 -11.87 -4.00
N LYS A 125 -6.98 -12.35 -4.03
CA LYS A 125 -8.07 -11.51 -4.50
C LYS A 125 -8.23 -10.30 -3.58
N ASN A 126 -8.42 -9.13 -4.17
CA ASN A 126 -8.54 -7.92 -3.35
C ASN A 126 -9.90 -7.78 -2.69
N GLY A 127 -10.95 -8.52 -3.04
CA GLY A 127 -12.27 -8.34 -2.42
C GLY A 127 -13.16 -9.57 -2.51
N THR A 128 -14.40 -9.44 -2.02
CA THR A 128 -15.45 -10.46 -2.13
C THR A 128 -16.73 -9.86 -2.66
N GLY A 129 -17.44 -10.61 -3.51
CA GLY A 129 -18.64 -10.16 -4.20
C GLY A 129 -18.27 -9.23 -5.35
N ASN A 130 -18.51 -7.94 -5.16
CA ASN A 130 -18.30 -6.89 -6.15
C ASN A 130 -17.06 -6.09 -5.75
N TYR A 131 -15.99 -6.14 -6.54
CA TYR A 131 -14.74 -5.46 -6.21
C TYR A 131 -13.88 -5.20 -7.46
N PHE A 132 -12.80 -4.45 -7.31
CA PHE A 132 -11.78 -4.30 -8.34
C PHE A 132 -10.47 -4.93 -7.91
N GLN A 133 -9.92 -5.80 -8.75
CA GLN A 133 -8.56 -6.31 -8.59
C GLN A 133 -7.56 -5.27 -9.06
N GLN A 134 -6.65 -4.87 -8.18
CA GLN A 134 -5.61 -3.89 -8.44
C GLN A 134 -4.41 -4.58 -9.11
N ILE A 135 -3.92 -4.05 -10.23
CA ILE A 135 -2.87 -4.70 -11.03
C ILE A 135 -2.02 -3.67 -11.81
N ALA A 136 -0.76 -4.03 -12.05
CA ALA A 136 0.07 -3.39 -13.07
C ALA A 136 0.23 -4.31 -14.28
N LEU A 137 0.30 -3.73 -15.47
CA LEU A 137 0.47 -4.45 -16.73
C LEU A 137 1.83 -4.08 -17.35
N PRO A 138 2.94 -4.77 -16.97
CA PRO A 138 4.29 -4.51 -17.47
C PRO A 138 4.49 -5.01 -18.92
N PHE A 139 3.46 -4.86 -19.75
CA PHE A 139 3.44 -5.24 -21.14
C PHE A 139 3.20 -4.01 -22.02
N PHE A 140 4.10 -3.75 -22.97
CA PHE A 140 3.96 -2.74 -24.01
C PHE A 140 3.04 -3.25 -25.13
N GLY A 141 2.10 -2.42 -25.57
CA GLY A 141 1.24 -2.73 -26.72
C GLY A 141 0.27 -3.88 -26.50
N LYS A 142 0.01 -4.29 -25.25
CA LYS A 142 -0.90 -5.39 -24.94
C LYS A 142 -2.34 -4.95 -25.17
N ALA A 143 -3.06 -5.64 -26.06
CA ALA A 143 -4.50 -5.42 -26.24
C ALA A 143 -5.25 -5.85 -24.97
N LEU A 144 -6.09 -4.97 -24.43
CA LEU A 144 -6.83 -5.25 -23.20
C LEU A 144 -7.81 -6.42 -23.34
N SER A 145 -8.31 -6.67 -24.55
CA SER A 145 -9.16 -7.82 -24.88
C SER A 145 -8.50 -9.16 -24.60
N SER A 146 -7.17 -9.26 -24.68
CA SER A 146 -6.44 -10.50 -24.38
C SER A 146 -6.60 -10.95 -22.92
N LEU A 147 -6.82 -10.00 -22.00
CA LEU A 147 -7.01 -10.32 -20.58
C LEU A 147 -8.26 -11.17 -20.35
N SER A 148 -9.28 -11.06 -21.23
CA SER A 148 -10.49 -11.85 -21.07
C SER A 148 -10.23 -13.35 -21.22
N THR A 149 -9.42 -13.73 -22.20
CA THR A 149 -9.02 -15.12 -22.41
C THR A 149 -8.03 -15.58 -21.34
N GLU A 150 -7.02 -14.77 -21.05
CA GLU A 150 -5.94 -15.11 -20.10
C GLU A 150 -6.45 -15.29 -18.66
N LEU A 151 -7.48 -14.54 -18.26
CA LEU A 151 -8.09 -14.60 -16.93
C LEU A 151 -9.39 -15.41 -16.89
N GLY A 152 -9.86 -15.91 -18.04
CA GLY A 152 -11.10 -16.69 -18.13
C GLY A 152 -12.35 -15.89 -17.77
N LYS A 153 -12.39 -14.59 -18.08
CA LYS A 153 -13.46 -13.67 -17.73
C LYS A 153 -13.77 -12.66 -18.85
N THR A 154 -15.04 -12.47 -19.19
CA THR A 154 -15.44 -11.38 -20.08
C THR A 154 -15.41 -10.02 -19.36
N PHE A 155 -14.73 -9.05 -19.96
CA PHE A 155 -14.77 -7.64 -19.56
C PHE A 155 -15.71 -6.84 -20.46
N GLY A 156 -16.38 -5.84 -19.89
CA GLY A 156 -17.28 -4.92 -20.59
C GLY A 156 -16.62 -3.58 -20.93
N THR A 157 -17.32 -2.78 -21.74
CA THR A 157 -16.89 -1.45 -22.19
C THR A 157 -17.86 -0.33 -21.83
N VAL A 158 -19.01 -0.67 -21.23
CA VAL A 158 -20.08 0.28 -20.92
C VAL A 158 -20.06 0.59 -19.44
N ARG A 159 -19.83 1.88 -19.11
CA ARG A 159 -19.99 2.41 -17.76
C ARG A 159 -21.39 2.99 -17.60
N ASP A 160 -22.21 2.42 -16.71
CA ASP A 160 -23.56 2.90 -16.38
C ASP A 160 -23.61 3.33 -14.91
N ILE A 161 -23.96 4.60 -14.67
CA ILE A 161 -24.05 5.19 -13.32
C ILE A 161 -25.50 5.25 -12.81
N GLN A 162 -26.49 5.01 -13.67
CA GLN A 162 -27.91 5.16 -13.34
C GLN A 162 -28.59 3.83 -12.99
N ASN A 163 -27.89 2.70 -13.15
CA ASN A 163 -28.45 1.38 -12.92
C ASN A 163 -27.64 0.57 -11.88
N PRO A 164 -28.04 0.57 -10.60
CA PRO A 164 -27.35 -0.17 -9.53
C PRO A 164 -27.22 -1.67 -9.78
N GLY A 165 -28.06 -2.25 -10.66
CA GLY A 165 -28.05 -3.67 -11.03
C GLY A 165 -27.13 -4.02 -12.21
N ASN A 166 -26.71 -3.05 -13.03
CA ASN A 166 -25.79 -3.25 -14.16
C ASN A 166 -24.41 -2.70 -13.79
N VAL A 167 -23.73 -3.50 -12.98
CA VAL A 167 -22.57 -3.08 -12.19
C VAL A 167 -21.34 -2.84 -13.06
N ASN A 168 -20.74 -1.65 -12.94
CA ASN A 168 -19.44 -1.19 -13.48
C ASN A 168 -18.24 -2.10 -13.14
N ASN A 169 -18.46 -3.21 -12.43
CA ASN A 169 -17.46 -4.15 -11.95
C ASN A 169 -17.15 -5.28 -12.96
N ASP A 170 -17.48 -5.11 -14.24
CA ASP A 170 -16.89 -5.91 -15.33
C ASP A 170 -15.96 -5.07 -16.21
N LEU A 171 -15.65 -3.83 -15.80
CA LEU A 171 -14.80 -2.93 -16.57
C LEU A 171 -13.31 -3.17 -16.31
N ILE A 172 -12.50 -2.80 -17.28
CA ILE A 172 -11.09 -2.49 -17.06
C ILE A 172 -10.99 -0.98 -16.89
N LEU A 173 -10.41 -0.53 -15.79
CA LEU A 173 -10.16 0.89 -15.51
C LEU A 173 -8.67 1.17 -15.43
N LYS A 174 -8.29 2.41 -15.75
CA LYS A 174 -6.95 2.95 -15.53
C LYS A 174 -7.05 4.21 -14.68
N TRP A 175 -6.18 4.35 -13.70
CA TRP A 175 -6.15 5.55 -12.86
C TRP A 175 -5.55 6.76 -13.58
N ASN A 176 -6.18 7.92 -13.38
CA ASN A 176 -5.76 9.21 -13.91
C ASN A 176 -5.32 10.11 -12.76
N ASN A 177 -4.01 10.25 -12.59
CA ASN A 177 -3.42 10.99 -11.47
C ASN A 177 -3.88 12.46 -11.42
N PRO A 178 -3.77 13.27 -12.49
CA PRO A 178 -4.21 14.67 -12.43
C PRO A 178 -5.69 14.86 -12.15
N GLN A 179 -6.54 13.98 -12.66
CA GLN A 179 -8.00 14.09 -12.53
C GLN A 179 -8.57 13.37 -11.29
N ALA A 180 -7.72 12.63 -10.57
CA ALA A 180 -8.08 11.76 -9.45
C ALA A 180 -9.32 10.91 -9.72
N LYS A 181 -9.33 10.21 -10.86
CA LYS A 181 -10.46 9.35 -11.29
C LYS A 181 -9.98 8.09 -11.99
N SER A 182 -10.85 7.09 -12.05
CA SER A 182 -10.61 5.85 -12.79
C SER A 182 -11.28 5.94 -14.16
N ASP A 183 -10.50 6.05 -15.23
CA ASP A 183 -10.99 6.07 -16.60
C ASP A 183 -11.30 4.64 -17.09
N HIS A 184 -12.45 4.43 -17.73
CA HIS A 184 -12.80 3.13 -18.34
C HIS A 184 -12.43 3.11 -19.83
N PHE A 185 -12.21 1.89 -20.35
CA PHE A 185 -11.99 1.69 -21.78
C PHE A 185 -13.30 1.39 -22.51
N THR A 186 -13.64 2.20 -23.51
CA THR A 186 -14.81 1.98 -24.39
C THR A 186 -14.51 0.99 -25.52
N ASN A 187 -13.24 0.67 -25.76
CA ASN A 187 -12.78 -0.31 -26.73
C ASN A 187 -11.65 -1.16 -26.13
N LEU A 188 -11.87 -2.47 -25.96
CA LEU A 188 -10.87 -3.40 -25.43
C LEU A 188 -9.76 -3.76 -26.42
N ALA A 189 -9.89 -3.40 -27.71
CA ALA A 189 -8.77 -3.49 -28.65
C ALA A 189 -7.69 -2.43 -28.39
N THR A 190 -7.97 -1.43 -27.53
CA THR A 190 -6.96 -0.47 -27.06
C THR A 190 -5.78 -1.21 -26.46
N THR A 191 -4.58 -0.75 -26.80
CA THR A 191 -3.34 -1.33 -26.32
C THR A 191 -2.74 -0.50 -25.19
N THR A 192 -2.03 -1.16 -24.28
CA THR A 192 -1.26 -0.50 -23.23
C THR A 192 -0.12 0.34 -23.84
N SER A 193 0.03 1.58 -23.37
CA SER A 193 1.08 2.51 -23.80
C SER A 193 1.84 3.17 -22.66
N ASP A 194 1.33 3.04 -21.43
CA ASP A 194 1.90 3.61 -20.21
C ASP A 194 2.38 2.47 -19.31
N GLY A 195 3.70 2.31 -19.21
CA GLY A 195 4.31 1.27 -18.39
C GLY A 195 4.06 1.46 -16.90
N SER A 196 3.93 2.70 -16.43
CA SER A 196 3.66 2.99 -15.03
C SER A 196 2.18 2.92 -14.66
N GLY A 197 1.32 2.55 -15.62
CA GLY A 197 -0.12 2.56 -15.46
C GLY A 197 -0.59 1.65 -14.32
N TYR A 198 -1.42 2.21 -13.45
CA TYR A 198 -2.21 1.46 -12.48
C TYR A 198 -3.58 1.11 -13.08
N TYR A 199 -3.90 -0.19 -13.10
CA TYR A 199 -5.14 -0.73 -13.64
C TYR A 199 -5.98 -1.40 -12.57
N MET A 200 -7.30 -1.37 -12.77
CA MET A 200 -8.29 -2.01 -11.91
C MET A 200 -9.15 -2.94 -12.78
N LEU A 201 -9.14 -4.23 -12.50
CA LEU A 201 -9.94 -5.24 -13.20
C LEU A 201 -11.19 -5.52 -12.38
N GLY A 202 -12.36 -5.20 -12.94
CA GLY A 202 -13.62 -5.43 -12.26
C GLY A 202 -13.89 -6.92 -12.02
N SER A 203 -14.42 -7.24 -10.83
CA SER A 203 -15.02 -8.51 -10.48
C SER A 203 -16.46 -8.29 -10.02
N ARG A 204 -17.42 -8.92 -10.69
CA ARG A 204 -18.83 -8.93 -10.29
C ARG A 204 -19.19 -10.31 -9.74
N ASN A 205 -19.81 -10.37 -8.55
CA ASN A 205 -20.21 -11.63 -7.92
C ASN A 205 -19.08 -12.69 -7.86
N ASN A 206 -17.86 -12.25 -7.56
CA ASN A 206 -16.64 -13.08 -7.54
C ASN A 206 -16.30 -13.75 -8.89
N ASN A 207 -16.73 -13.19 -10.03
CA ASN A 207 -16.43 -13.76 -11.35
C ASN A 207 -14.96 -13.56 -11.81
N LEU A 208 -14.15 -12.86 -11.03
CA LEU A 208 -12.69 -12.85 -11.12
C LEU A 208 -12.16 -13.29 -9.76
N ASP A 209 -11.29 -14.30 -9.72
CA ASP A 209 -10.54 -14.71 -8.53
C ASP A 209 -9.10 -15.06 -8.94
N ILE A 210 -8.18 -14.10 -8.77
CA ILE A 210 -6.78 -14.26 -9.17
C ILE A 210 -6.01 -15.23 -8.25
N SER A 211 -6.60 -15.61 -7.11
CA SER A 211 -6.02 -16.64 -6.25
C SER A 211 -6.30 -18.04 -6.78
N THR A 212 -7.33 -18.23 -7.61
CA THR A 212 -7.80 -19.55 -8.08
C THR A 212 -7.90 -19.58 -9.61
N PRO A 213 -6.85 -20.03 -10.31
CA PRO A 213 -6.84 -20.18 -11.76
C PRO A 213 -8.00 -21.03 -12.29
N VAL A 214 -8.60 -20.61 -13.40
CA VAL A 214 -9.72 -21.32 -14.07
C VAL A 214 -9.26 -22.68 -14.62
N SER A 215 -7.98 -22.79 -14.98
CA SER A 215 -7.32 -24.02 -15.41
C SER A 215 -5.86 -24.02 -14.98
N GLY A 216 -5.32 -25.20 -14.65
CA GLY A 216 -3.95 -25.35 -14.20
C GLY A 216 -3.66 -24.74 -12.82
N ASN A 217 -2.36 -24.51 -12.55
CA ASN A 217 -1.88 -24.04 -11.25
C ASN A 217 -1.59 -22.54 -11.21
N VAL A 218 -1.69 -21.81 -12.33
CA VAL A 218 -1.38 -20.37 -12.47
C VAL A 218 -2.17 -19.75 -13.61
N PHE A 219 -2.40 -18.43 -13.58
CA PHE A 219 -2.76 -17.68 -14.79
C PHE A 219 -1.52 -17.39 -15.62
N THR A 220 -1.68 -17.27 -16.94
CA THR A 220 -0.58 -16.91 -17.85
C THR A 220 -0.96 -15.65 -18.62
N LEU A 221 -0.19 -14.57 -18.41
CA LEU A 221 -0.37 -13.32 -19.13
C LEU A 221 0.78 -13.13 -20.11
N ASN A 222 0.44 -12.80 -21.35
CA ASN A 222 1.40 -12.72 -22.45
C ASN A 222 1.47 -11.28 -22.99
N GLY A 223 2.67 -10.88 -23.40
CA GLY A 223 2.88 -9.62 -24.09
C GLY A 223 4.35 -9.25 -24.21
N ARG A 224 4.63 -8.14 -24.89
CA ARG A 224 5.98 -7.60 -25.00
C ARG A 224 6.35 -6.87 -23.72
N PRO A 225 7.51 -7.11 -23.08
CA PRO A 225 7.95 -6.30 -21.95
C PRO A 225 8.19 -4.85 -22.36
N TYR A 226 8.08 -3.92 -21.42
CA TYR A 226 8.61 -2.57 -21.62
C TYR A 226 10.14 -2.61 -21.66
N ALA A 227 10.72 -1.89 -22.62
CA ALA A 227 12.11 -1.45 -22.56
C ALA A 227 12.27 -0.42 -21.41
N PRO A 228 13.50 0.01 -21.06
CA PRO A 228 13.69 1.13 -20.15
C PRO A 228 12.82 2.32 -20.57
N LEU A 229 12.14 2.94 -19.61
CA LEU A 229 11.32 4.12 -19.86
C LEU A 229 12.21 5.24 -20.41
N SER A 230 11.70 6.00 -21.37
CA SER A 230 12.49 7.05 -22.04
C SER A 230 12.87 8.21 -21.12
N ALA A 231 12.12 8.44 -20.04
CA ALA A 231 12.38 9.50 -19.08
C ALA A 231 11.79 9.15 -17.69
N PRO A 232 12.31 9.76 -16.60
CA PRO A 232 11.63 9.79 -15.31
C PRO A 232 10.22 10.39 -15.40
N ILE A 233 9.32 9.94 -14.54
CA ILE A 233 7.96 10.46 -14.46
C ILE A 233 7.94 11.71 -13.59
N THR A 234 7.22 12.73 -14.03
CA THR A 234 7.00 13.94 -13.22
C THR A 234 5.91 13.69 -12.18
N LEU A 235 6.21 13.96 -10.92
CA LEU A 235 5.26 13.99 -9.82
C LEU A 235 4.87 15.45 -9.57
N GLN A 236 3.82 15.89 -10.27
CA GLN A 236 3.20 17.19 -10.03
C GLN A 236 1.72 17.13 -10.39
N ASN A 237 0.90 17.95 -9.73
CA ASN A 237 -0.52 18.14 -10.00
C ASN A 237 -1.38 16.88 -9.81
N GLY A 238 -0.99 15.96 -8.92
CA GLY A 238 -1.83 14.82 -8.54
C GLY A 238 -3.12 15.31 -7.87
N GLY A 239 -4.28 14.86 -8.37
CA GLY A 239 -5.58 15.32 -7.90
C GLY A 239 -5.81 16.82 -8.09
N ASN A 240 -5.31 17.42 -9.18
CA ASN A 240 -5.51 18.83 -9.52
C ASN A 240 -6.94 19.13 -10.03
N VAL A 241 -7.93 18.85 -9.17
CA VAL A 241 -9.36 19.04 -9.39
C VAL A 241 -9.99 19.72 -8.17
N TYR A 242 -11.15 20.33 -8.32
CA TYR A 242 -11.90 20.83 -7.17
C TYR A 242 -12.69 19.68 -6.53
N PHE A 243 -12.27 19.23 -5.35
CA PHE A 243 -12.93 18.13 -4.64
C PHE A 243 -14.29 18.51 -4.03
N GLY A 244 -14.64 19.80 -3.97
CA GLY A 244 -15.87 20.25 -3.31
C GLY A 244 -15.82 20.12 -1.79
N ALA A 245 -16.79 20.77 -1.12
CA ALA A 245 -16.96 20.62 0.32
C ALA A 245 -17.16 19.14 0.66
N ASN A 246 -16.42 18.63 1.66
CA ASN A 246 -16.46 17.22 2.11
C ASN A 246 -16.22 16.18 0.99
N GLY A 247 -15.56 16.56 -0.11
CA GLY A 247 -15.29 15.65 -1.23
C GLY A 247 -16.49 15.37 -2.13
N ASN A 248 -17.54 16.19 -2.05
CA ASN A 248 -18.78 16.03 -2.81
C ASN A 248 -18.68 16.48 -4.28
N GLY A 249 -17.55 17.06 -4.69
CA GLY A 249 -17.27 17.28 -6.09
C GLY A 249 -17.38 15.95 -6.84
N VAL A 250 -17.89 16.02 -8.06
CA VAL A 250 -18.03 14.85 -8.93
C VAL A 250 -17.00 14.91 -10.04
N ASN A 251 -16.45 13.76 -10.39
CA ASN A 251 -15.61 13.64 -11.57
C ASN A 251 -16.46 13.68 -12.86
N SER A 252 -15.82 13.59 -14.03
CA SER A 252 -16.51 13.61 -15.34
C SER A 252 -17.45 12.41 -15.57
N TYR A 253 -17.41 11.40 -14.71
CA TYR A 253 -18.30 10.24 -14.74
C TYR A 253 -19.43 10.36 -13.71
N GLY A 254 -19.56 11.48 -13.00
CA GLY A 254 -20.61 11.67 -11.99
C GLY A 254 -20.33 10.98 -10.65
N GLU A 255 -19.12 10.45 -10.45
CA GLU A 255 -18.72 9.80 -9.20
C GLU A 255 -18.20 10.85 -8.22
N ALA A 256 -18.77 10.91 -7.02
CA ALA A 256 -18.29 11.80 -5.96
C ALA A 256 -16.89 11.37 -5.49
N TYR A 257 -15.97 12.31 -5.30
CA TYR A 257 -14.60 11.97 -4.90
C TYR A 257 -14.53 11.23 -3.55
N ASN A 258 -15.44 11.54 -2.64
CA ASN A 258 -15.52 10.87 -1.33
C ASN A 258 -16.02 9.42 -1.36
N SER A 259 -16.48 8.92 -2.50
CA SER A 259 -16.90 7.52 -2.62
C SER A 259 -15.75 6.56 -2.90
N TYR A 260 -14.55 7.04 -3.28
CA TYR A 260 -13.41 6.18 -3.61
C TYR A 260 -12.03 6.74 -3.22
N LEU A 261 -11.89 8.06 -2.99
CA LEU A 261 -10.62 8.61 -2.54
C LEU A 261 -10.41 8.43 -1.04
N GLN A 262 -9.27 7.85 -0.70
CA GLN A 262 -8.80 7.73 0.66
C GLN A 262 -7.41 8.33 0.76
N ASP A 263 -7.25 9.31 1.65
CA ASP A 263 -5.95 9.91 1.94
C ASP A 263 -5.63 9.69 3.42
N GLN A 264 -5.12 8.50 3.73
CA GLN A 264 -4.77 8.13 5.10
C GLN A 264 -3.63 8.99 5.66
N PHE A 265 -2.81 9.56 4.79
CA PHE A 265 -1.68 10.40 5.14
C PHE A 265 -2.13 11.78 5.63
N ASP A 266 -3.13 12.38 4.98
CA ASP A 266 -3.64 13.72 5.30
C ASP A 266 -4.87 13.71 6.22
N LEU A 267 -5.48 12.55 6.45
CA LEU A 267 -6.63 12.43 7.35
C LEU A 267 -6.39 13.02 8.76
N PRO A 268 -5.20 12.84 9.39
CA PRO A 268 -4.91 13.47 10.68
C PRO A 268 -4.96 15.01 10.65
N ASN A 269 -4.53 15.62 9.54
CA ASN A 269 -4.62 17.07 9.30
C ASN A 269 -6.05 17.53 8.91
N GLY A 270 -6.96 16.59 8.65
CA GLY A 270 -8.38 16.83 8.45
C GLY A 270 -8.89 16.33 7.11
N ALA A 271 -9.96 15.53 7.13
CA ALA A 271 -10.64 15.06 5.91
C ALA A 271 -11.12 16.25 5.06
N TRP A 272 -10.83 16.21 3.76
CA TRP A 272 -11.24 17.25 2.80
C TRP A 272 -10.76 18.66 3.13
N SER A 273 -9.66 18.77 3.88
CA SER A 273 -8.86 20.00 4.00
C SER A 273 -8.22 20.36 2.64
N ALA A 274 -7.51 21.49 2.58
CA ALA A 274 -6.93 21.99 1.32
C ALA A 274 -5.98 21.01 0.62
N THR A 275 -5.32 20.12 1.37
CA THR A 275 -4.31 19.17 0.88
C THR A 275 -4.84 17.74 0.73
N TYR A 276 -6.00 17.42 1.33
CA TYR A 276 -6.56 16.07 1.29
C TYR A 276 -6.89 15.63 -0.14
N GLY A 277 -6.43 14.45 -0.53
CA GLY A 277 -6.59 13.92 -1.89
C GLY A 277 -5.68 14.56 -2.94
N LYS A 278 -4.92 15.61 -2.58
CA LYS A 278 -3.94 16.28 -3.45
C LYS A 278 -2.59 15.60 -3.40
N ASN A 279 -1.84 15.71 -4.49
CA ASN A 279 -0.47 15.19 -4.65
C ASN A 279 -0.37 13.68 -4.35
N ILE A 280 -1.45 12.95 -4.65
CA ILE A 280 -1.50 11.50 -4.60
C ILE A 280 -1.29 10.97 -6.02
N TYR A 281 -0.41 9.98 -6.14
CA TYR A 281 -0.10 9.29 -7.37
C TYR A 281 -0.27 7.80 -7.18
N GLN A 282 -0.98 7.14 -8.09
CA GLN A 282 -1.10 5.69 -8.11
C GLN A 282 -0.40 5.16 -9.36
N PHE A 283 0.50 4.19 -9.16
CA PHE A 283 1.33 3.63 -10.21
C PHE A 283 1.35 2.10 -10.12
N GLY A 284 1.68 1.49 -11.26
CA GLY A 284 2.03 0.09 -11.37
C GLY A 284 3.52 -0.12 -11.59
N ASN A 285 4.05 -1.29 -11.22
CA ASN A 285 5.40 -1.68 -11.60
C ASN A 285 5.49 -1.91 -13.12
N PRO A 286 6.31 -1.14 -13.87
CA PRO A 286 6.45 -1.25 -15.32
C PRO A 286 7.26 -2.46 -15.79
N PHE A 287 7.94 -3.18 -14.88
CA PHE A 287 8.94 -4.19 -15.24
C PHE A 287 8.65 -5.57 -14.64
N PHE A 288 9.37 -6.57 -15.16
CA PHE A 288 9.44 -7.92 -14.61
C PHE A 288 10.57 -8.09 -13.58
N THR A 289 10.97 -6.99 -12.94
CA THR A 289 11.86 -6.96 -11.79
C THR A 289 11.16 -6.30 -10.61
N ASN A 290 11.63 -6.52 -9.40
CA ASN A 290 11.20 -5.74 -8.24
C ASN A 290 11.58 -4.27 -8.39
N LEU A 291 10.82 -3.38 -7.76
CA LEU A 291 11.24 -2.01 -7.51
C LEU A 291 11.55 -1.82 -6.04
N ASP A 292 12.70 -1.23 -5.72
CA ASP A 292 13.04 -0.86 -4.34
C ASP A 292 12.84 0.63 -4.13
N LEU A 293 11.73 0.98 -3.48
CA LEU A 293 11.34 2.36 -3.21
C LEU A 293 11.79 2.83 -1.81
N SER A 294 12.55 2.02 -1.07
CA SER A 294 12.82 2.26 0.35
C SER A 294 13.62 3.53 0.65
N LYS A 295 14.29 4.12 -0.35
CA LYS A 295 15.20 5.27 -0.18
C LYS A 295 14.92 6.44 -1.12
N ILE A 296 13.79 6.43 -1.83
CA ILE A 296 13.47 7.45 -2.83
C ILE A 296 13.34 8.88 -2.28
N GLY A 297 13.22 9.03 -0.96
CA GLY A 297 13.02 10.31 -0.28
C GLY A 297 14.29 11.08 0.08
N PHE A 298 15.49 10.56 -0.18
CA PHE A 298 16.73 11.29 0.12
C PHE A 298 17.84 11.04 -0.89
N VAL A 299 18.78 11.99 -0.95
CA VAL A 299 19.99 11.85 -1.75
C VAL A 299 20.96 10.89 -1.06
N GLU A 300 21.17 9.74 -1.66
CA GLU A 300 22.21 8.82 -1.18
C GLU A 300 23.61 9.37 -1.43
N SER A 301 24.49 9.25 -0.44
CA SER A 301 25.90 9.53 -0.58
C SER A 301 26.63 8.37 -1.28
N GLY A 302 27.20 8.62 -2.45
CA GLY A 302 28.00 7.62 -3.18
C GLY A 302 28.03 7.88 -4.68
N ALA A 303 28.86 7.14 -5.41
CA ALA A 303 28.96 7.26 -6.87
C ALA A 303 27.77 6.61 -7.62
N VAL A 304 27.01 5.72 -6.96
CA VAL A 304 25.85 5.02 -7.55
C VAL A 304 24.70 5.01 -6.53
N THR A 305 23.70 5.84 -6.80
CA THR A 305 22.48 6.01 -6.00
C THR A 305 21.29 5.32 -6.69
N ASP A 306 20.14 5.26 -6.03
CA ASP A 306 18.87 4.88 -6.67
C ASP A 306 18.42 5.86 -7.78
N GLY A 307 19.15 6.94 -8.04
CA GLY A 307 18.85 7.95 -9.04
C GLY A 307 17.62 8.80 -8.73
N ASN A 308 17.11 8.75 -7.50
CA ASN A 308 15.89 9.41 -7.06
C ASN A 308 16.17 10.33 -5.86
N ASN A 309 15.36 11.38 -5.74
CA ASN A 309 15.35 12.29 -4.58
C ASN A 309 14.01 13.03 -4.54
N VAL A 310 12.95 12.31 -4.19
CA VAL A 310 11.60 12.87 -4.02
C VAL A 310 11.54 13.58 -2.68
N ALA A 311 12.11 14.78 -2.60
CA ALA A 311 12.40 15.46 -1.33
C ALA A 311 11.15 15.82 -0.50
N ASN A 312 10.00 16.00 -1.16
CA ASN A 312 8.72 16.29 -0.49
C ASN A 312 7.84 15.02 -0.35
N ILE A 313 8.42 13.82 -0.37
CA ILE A 313 7.65 12.60 -0.14
C ILE A 313 7.09 12.55 1.29
N MET A 314 5.82 12.17 1.41
CA MET A 314 5.18 11.93 2.70
C MET A 314 5.16 10.44 3.02
N GLY A 315 4.74 9.62 2.06
CA GLY A 315 4.68 8.17 2.25
C GLY A 315 4.24 7.40 1.02
N VAL A 316 4.37 6.08 1.13
CA VAL A 316 3.98 5.10 0.13
C VAL A 316 3.09 4.04 0.76
N LYS A 317 1.94 3.79 0.15
CA LYS A 317 1.07 2.66 0.43
C LYS A 317 1.28 1.62 -0.65
N TYR A 318 1.82 0.46 -0.29
CA TYR A 318 2.38 -0.47 -1.28
C TYR A 318 1.72 -1.84 -1.33
N THR A 319 0.71 -2.11 -0.50
CA THR A 319 -0.17 -3.26 -0.73
C THR A 319 -1.59 -2.78 -1.02
N ALA A 320 -2.28 -3.50 -1.91
CA ALA A 320 -3.67 -3.20 -2.26
C ALA A 320 -4.62 -3.45 -1.09
N GLY A 321 -4.23 -4.33 -0.15
CA GLY A 321 -5.08 -4.77 0.96
C GLY A 321 -6.36 -5.44 0.46
N ASN A 322 -7.42 -5.34 1.26
CA ASN A 322 -8.76 -5.74 0.87
C ASN A 322 -9.61 -4.51 0.46
N VAL A 323 -10.07 -4.52 -0.79
CA VAL A 323 -11.02 -3.60 -1.41
C VAL A 323 -12.44 -4.05 -1.08
N VAL A 324 -13.17 -3.18 -0.37
CA VAL A 324 -14.58 -3.34 -0.04
C VAL A 324 -15.37 -2.36 -0.88
N THR A 325 -16.37 -2.85 -1.62
CA THR A 325 -17.37 -2.02 -2.29
C THR A 325 -18.72 -2.23 -1.64
N LEU A 326 -19.30 -1.14 -1.13
CA LEU A 326 -20.62 -1.12 -0.50
C LEU A 326 -21.73 -1.19 -1.57
N SER A 327 -22.94 -1.53 -1.14
CA SER A 327 -24.12 -1.62 -2.03
C SER A 327 -24.45 -0.31 -2.75
N ASN A 328 -24.04 0.82 -2.19
CA ASN A 328 -24.19 2.16 -2.77
C ASN A 328 -23.02 2.57 -3.70
N GLY A 329 -22.09 1.65 -3.99
CA GLY A 329 -20.95 1.87 -4.89
C GLY A 329 -19.74 2.54 -4.25
N TYR A 330 -19.76 2.83 -2.95
CA TYR A 330 -18.59 3.37 -2.24
C TYR A 330 -17.53 2.29 -2.10
N THR A 331 -16.29 2.61 -2.41
CA THR A 331 -15.17 1.68 -2.37
C THR A 331 -14.07 2.20 -1.46
N TYR A 332 -13.52 1.30 -0.65
CA TYR A 332 -12.40 1.60 0.23
C TYR A 332 -11.48 0.40 0.40
N ALA A 333 -10.19 0.65 0.65
CA ALA A 333 -9.20 -0.37 0.97
C ALA A 333 -8.94 -0.48 2.48
N THR A 334 -8.63 -1.68 2.94
CA THR A 334 -8.27 -2.01 4.34
C THR A 334 -7.05 -2.92 4.38
N GLY A 335 -6.27 -2.91 5.46
CA GLY A 335 -5.10 -3.80 5.61
C GLY A 335 -3.95 -3.50 4.64
N ALA A 336 -3.88 -2.29 4.10
CA ALA A 336 -2.75 -1.86 3.28
C ALA A 336 -1.54 -1.51 4.16
N LEU A 337 -0.34 -1.87 3.71
CA LEU A 337 0.92 -1.49 4.35
C LEU A 337 1.32 -0.07 3.91
N VAL A 338 1.82 0.71 4.87
CA VAL A 338 2.15 2.13 4.75
C VAL A 338 3.54 2.40 5.34
N GLN A 339 4.43 2.93 4.50
CA GLN A 339 5.71 3.48 4.90
C GLN A 339 5.67 5.00 4.73
N THR A 340 5.92 5.78 5.78
CA THR A 340 6.12 7.23 5.71
C THR A 340 7.61 7.57 5.76
N PHE A 341 7.96 8.82 5.46
CA PHE A 341 9.34 9.30 5.46
C PHE A 341 9.47 10.53 6.35
N ASN A 342 10.41 10.48 7.29
CA ASN A 342 10.82 11.69 8.00
C ASN A 342 11.45 12.70 7.01
N LEU A 343 11.59 13.96 7.41
CA LEU A 343 12.14 15.01 6.53
C LEU A 343 13.56 14.74 6.01
N ASP A 344 14.34 13.95 6.75
CA ASP A 344 15.67 13.50 6.34
C ASP A 344 15.64 12.24 5.46
N GLY A 345 14.45 11.79 5.06
CA GLY A 345 14.21 10.60 4.26
C GLY A 345 14.29 9.29 5.04
N THR A 346 14.42 9.33 6.37
CA THR A 346 14.39 8.11 7.19
C THR A 346 13.03 7.43 7.09
N PRO A 347 12.95 6.14 6.69
CA PRO A 347 11.70 5.39 6.66
C PRO A 347 11.07 5.18 8.03
N VAL A 348 9.74 5.30 8.09
CA VAL A 348 8.92 5.17 9.30
C VAL A 348 7.69 4.29 9.00
N GLY A 349 7.26 3.49 9.97
CA GLY A 349 6.12 2.59 9.84
C GLY A 349 6.52 1.24 9.26
N ASP A 350 5.77 0.76 8.26
CA ASP A 350 6.16 -0.45 7.55
C ASP A 350 7.52 -0.22 6.87
N VAL A 351 8.41 -1.20 6.98
CA VAL A 351 9.70 -1.20 6.30
C VAL A 351 9.78 -2.41 5.37
N GLY A 352 10.61 -2.35 4.35
CA GLY A 352 10.65 -3.41 3.32
C GLY A 352 9.87 -3.05 2.05
N LEU A 353 9.84 -1.76 1.69
CA LEU A 353 9.13 -1.19 0.54
C LEU A 353 9.68 -1.71 -0.81
N ILE A 354 9.27 -2.93 -1.17
CA ILE A 354 9.51 -3.59 -2.45
C ILE A 354 8.19 -3.73 -3.22
N ILE A 355 8.20 -3.31 -4.49
CA ILE A 355 7.06 -3.48 -5.41
C ILE A 355 7.37 -4.62 -6.37
N LYS A 356 6.65 -5.74 -6.26
CA LYS A 356 6.81 -6.91 -7.13
C LYS A 356 6.29 -6.63 -8.55
N PRO A 357 6.71 -7.40 -9.56
CA PRO A 357 6.10 -7.33 -10.89
C PRO A 357 4.57 -7.46 -10.80
N MET A 358 3.86 -6.68 -11.63
CA MET A 358 2.39 -6.63 -11.68
C MET A 358 1.70 -6.06 -10.41
N GLN A 359 2.46 -5.58 -9.42
CA GLN A 359 1.93 -4.92 -8.22
C GLN A 359 1.73 -3.40 -8.46
N SER A 360 0.75 -2.83 -7.76
CA SER A 360 0.48 -1.39 -7.75
C SER A 360 0.78 -0.78 -6.38
N PHE A 361 0.95 0.54 -6.35
CA PHE A 361 1.25 1.29 -5.13
C PHE A 361 0.80 2.75 -5.27
N VAL A 362 0.73 3.45 -4.14
CA VAL A 362 0.32 4.85 -4.03
C VAL A 362 1.42 5.66 -3.37
N ILE A 363 1.80 6.79 -3.96
CA ILE A 363 2.71 7.79 -3.38
C ILE A 363 1.88 9.02 -2.97
N LYS A 364 2.11 9.57 -1.78
CA LYS A 364 1.65 10.91 -1.37
C LYS A 364 2.87 11.83 -1.23
N LEU A 365 2.77 13.02 -1.82
CA LEU A 365 3.70 14.14 -1.56
C LEU A 365 3.08 15.14 -0.58
N ARG A 366 3.95 15.83 0.15
CA ARG A 366 3.61 16.86 1.14
C ARG A 366 3.06 18.12 0.48
N ASP A 367 3.53 18.44 -0.73
CA ASP A 367 3.11 19.60 -1.50
C ASP A 367 3.17 19.34 -3.01
N ASN A 368 2.85 20.38 -3.80
CA ASN A 368 2.81 20.31 -5.27
C ASN A 368 4.12 20.78 -5.94
N SER A 369 5.22 20.89 -5.19
CA SER A 369 6.53 21.15 -5.76
C SER A 369 6.92 19.97 -6.65
N ALA A 370 7.28 20.25 -7.91
CA ALA A 370 7.55 19.21 -8.88
C ALA A 370 8.72 18.32 -8.43
N GLN A 371 8.50 17.00 -8.46
CA GLN A 371 9.55 16.00 -8.29
C GLN A 371 9.60 15.08 -9.51
N THR A 372 10.64 14.25 -9.58
CA THR A 372 10.73 13.20 -10.59
C THR A 372 10.95 11.84 -9.94
N LEU A 373 10.34 10.80 -10.52
CA LEU A 373 10.54 9.40 -10.15
C LEU A 373 11.08 8.62 -11.34
N ASN A 374 12.30 8.14 -11.22
CA ASN A 374 12.97 7.33 -12.23
C ASN A 374 12.79 5.84 -11.91
N PHE A 375 11.85 5.19 -12.60
CA PHE A 375 11.62 3.74 -12.44
C PHE A 375 12.78 2.88 -12.93
N ASN A 376 13.54 3.32 -13.94
CA ASN A 376 14.61 2.51 -14.53
C ASN A 376 15.70 2.20 -13.50
N THR A 377 15.98 3.15 -12.63
CA THR A 377 17.00 3.03 -11.58
C THR A 377 16.48 2.37 -10.31
N LEU A 378 15.18 2.05 -10.21
CA LEU A 378 14.61 1.37 -9.04
C LEU A 378 14.62 -0.17 -9.15
N ARG A 379 14.96 -0.70 -10.32
CA ARG A 379 14.86 -2.13 -10.66
C ARG A 379 15.86 -2.98 -9.87
N ARG A 380 15.38 -4.06 -9.24
CA ARG A 380 16.19 -5.06 -8.53
C ARG A 380 15.65 -6.47 -8.71
N PHE A 381 16.54 -7.46 -8.62
CA PHE A 381 16.13 -8.87 -8.54
C PHE A 381 15.80 -9.33 -7.12
N LYS A 382 16.29 -8.62 -6.10
CA LYS A 382 16.04 -9.00 -4.71
C LYS A 382 14.63 -8.61 -4.29
N ASP A 383 14.05 -9.48 -3.49
CA ASP A 383 12.74 -9.38 -2.85
C ASP A 383 12.80 -8.67 -1.49
N VAL A 384 13.99 -8.21 -1.09
CA VAL A 384 14.24 -7.46 0.15
C VAL A 384 14.90 -6.12 -0.16
N VAL A 385 14.54 -5.11 0.63
CA VAL A 385 15.14 -3.77 0.56
C VAL A 385 16.64 -3.82 0.77
N ARG A 386 17.34 -2.87 0.17
CA ARG A 386 18.79 -2.78 0.31
C ARG A 386 19.14 -2.38 1.75
N PRO A 387 20.04 -3.11 2.43
CA PRO A 387 20.50 -2.72 3.76
C PRO A 387 21.09 -1.30 3.76
N ASN A 388 21.09 -0.64 4.91
CA ASN A 388 21.68 0.69 4.99
C ASN A 388 23.14 0.70 4.50
N GLY A 389 23.48 1.78 3.81
CA GLY A 389 24.78 1.98 3.18
C GLY A 389 25.12 1.15 1.94
N THR A 390 24.32 0.21 1.47
CA THR A 390 24.83 -0.82 0.55
C THR A 390 25.13 -0.41 -0.92
N SER A 391 25.19 0.82 -1.42
CA SER A 391 25.33 1.12 -2.90
C SER A 391 24.28 0.45 -3.82
N TYR A 392 23.84 1.14 -4.88
CA TYR A 392 22.75 0.63 -5.73
C TYR A 392 23.20 -0.40 -6.80
N ASP A 393 24.51 -0.64 -6.97
CA ASP A 393 25.07 -1.59 -7.93
C ASP A 393 24.85 -3.07 -7.51
N VAL A 394 24.57 -3.96 -8.48
CA VAL A 394 24.45 -5.41 -8.29
C VAL A 394 25.73 -6.09 -7.76
N ASN A 395 26.88 -5.43 -7.80
CA ASN A 395 28.20 -5.97 -7.48
C ASN A 395 28.96 -5.32 -6.30
N ALA A 396 28.36 -4.45 -5.47
CA ALA A 396 29.12 -3.66 -4.47
C ALA A 396 28.67 -3.77 -2.99
N ARG A 397 29.56 -3.38 -2.06
CA ARG A 397 29.46 -3.43 -0.58
C ARG A 397 29.55 -2.02 0.04
N VAL A 398 28.60 -1.71 0.94
CA VAL A 398 28.47 -0.78 2.10
C VAL A 398 29.27 0.54 2.21
N ALA A 399 28.55 1.64 2.52
CA ALA A 399 28.88 2.75 3.44
C ALA A 399 27.61 3.43 4.03
N ASN A 400 27.39 3.30 5.35
CA ASN A 400 26.32 3.94 6.12
C ASN A 400 26.57 5.45 6.27
N ASN A 401 25.58 6.29 5.97
CA ASN A 401 25.56 7.67 6.45
C ASN A 401 24.38 7.88 7.39
N LYS A 402 24.70 8.05 8.68
CA LYS A 402 23.78 8.56 9.70
C LYS A 402 23.69 10.08 9.54
N SER A 403 22.47 10.62 9.50
CA SER A 403 22.22 12.05 9.70
C SER A 403 22.44 12.44 11.17
N THR A 404 22.85 13.69 11.41
CA THR A 404 23.20 14.29 12.71
C THR A 404 22.04 14.95 13.45
N ASN A 405 20.79 14.84 12.96
CA ASN A 405 19.61 15.53 13.53
C ASN A 405 18.83 14.71 14.58
N GLY A 406 19.52 13.82 15.30
CA GLY A 406 18.87 12.85 16.20
C GLY A 406 18.27 11.67 15.46
N SER A 407 18.10 10.55 16.17
CA SER A 407 17.62 9.29 15.57
C SER A 407 16.10 9.15 15.67
N VAL A 408 15.49 8.59 14.62
CA VAL A 408 14.08 8.19 14.63
C VAL A 408 13.95 6.83 15.31
N LYS A 409 13.16 6.77 16.38
CA LYS A 409 12.94 5.56 17.19
C LYS A 409 11.51 5.12 16.95
N GLN A 410 11.27 3.83 16.80
CA GLN A 410 9.92 3.33 16.56
C GLN A 410 9.67 2.01 17.29
N LEU A 411 8.45 1.89 17.79
CA LEU A 411 7.87 0.69 18.34
C LEU A 411 6.73 0.25 17.43
N GLY A 412 6.93 -0.85 16.72
CA GLY A 412 5.86 -1.60 16.05
C GLY A 412 5.18 -2.54 17.05
N VAL A 413 3.85 -2.48 17.13
CA VAL A 413 3.03 -3.42 17.88
C VAL A 413 2.25 -4.27 16.90
N VAL A 414 2.56 -5.57 16.86
CA VAL A 414 2.00 -6.52 15.89
C VAL A 414 1.03 -7.46 16.62
N GLY A 415 -0.24 -7.44 16.23
CA GLY A 415 -1.26 -8.36 16.73
C GLY A 415 -1.20 -9.71 16.01
N LEU A 416 -1.02 -10.78 16.78
CA LEU A 416 -0.93 -12.14 16.27
C LEU A 416 -2.15 -12.99 16.63
N ASP A 417 -2.53 -13.88 15.72
CA ASP A 417 -3.52 -14.92 15.97
C ASP A 417 -2.95 -16.10 16.79
N ALA A 418 -3.80 -17.08 17.10
CA ALA A 418 -3.40 -18.27 17.87
C ALA A 418 -2.39 -19.17 17.14
N SER A 419 -2.25 -19.01 15.82
CA SER A 419 -1.26 -19.72 15.01
C SER A 419 0.04 -18.92 14.85
N GLY A 420 0.10 -17.70 15.40
CA GLY A 420 1.25 -16.79 15.29
C GLY A 420 1.27 -15.97 14.00
N ASN A 421 0.18 -15.93 13.22
CA ASN A 421 0.09 -15.10 12.02
C ASN A 421 -0.23 -13.65 12.40
N GLU A 422 0.38 -12.71 11.70
CA GLU A 422 0.07 -11.30 11.82
C GLU A 422 -1.31 -10.99 11.22
N ILE A 423 -2.17 -10.33 12.02
CA ILE A 423 -3.51 -9.91 11.60
C ILE A 423 -3.74 -8.41 11.78
N ALA A 424 -2.84 -7.72 12.49
CA ALA A 424 -2.92 -6.28 12.69
C ALA A 424 -1.58 -5.68 13.13
N ARG A 425 -1.43 -4.37 12.90
CA ARG A 425 -0.22 -3.64 13.26
C ARG A 425 -0.53 -2.16 13.53
N THR A 426 0.28 -1.54 14.38
CA THR A 426 0.38 -0.07 14.53
C THR A 426 1.77 0.31 15.03
N TYR A 427 2.13 1.58 14.89
CA TYR A 427 3.45 2.13 15.19
C TYR A 427 3.34 3.32 16.13
N TYR A 428 4.24 3.36 17.11
CA TYR A 428 4.54 4.55 17.91
C TYR A 428 5.97 5.02 17.61
N VAL A 429 6.10 6.24 17.10
CA VAL A 429 7.34 6.81 16.58
C VAL A 429 7.74 8.01 17.43
N VAL A 430 9.04 8.10 17.72
CA VAL A 430 9.62 9.16 18.52
C VAL A 430 10.84 9.73 17.84
N SER A 431 10.88 11.05 17.68
CA SER A 431 12.05 11.76 17.18
C SER A 431 12.11 13.19 17.74
N PRO A 432 13.27 13.86 17.71
CA PRO A 432 13.37 15.26 18.10
C PRO A 432 12.61 16.23 17.19
N THR A 433 12.32 15.79 15.95
CA THR A 433 11.64 16.60 14.92
C THR A 433 10.14 16.34 14.84
N ALA A 434 9.63 15.31 15.53
CA ALA A 434 8.21 15.02 15.61
C ALA A 434 7.50 16.09 16.45
N THR A 435 6.22 16.30 16.12
CA THR A 435 5.33 17.18 16.88
C THR A 435 4.37 16.33 17.69
N THR A 436 4.23 16.61 18.98
CA THR A 436 3.30 15.89 19.87
C THR A 436 1.87 16.39 19.69
N GLY A 437 0.91 15.45 19.60
CA GLY A 437 -0.52 15.74 19.49
C GLY A 437 -0.97 16.08 18.06
N HIS A 438 -2.16 16.69 17.95
CA HIS A 438 -2.82 16.91 16.66
C HIS A 438 -2.00 17.80 15.71
N GLN A 439 -1.71 17.25 14.54
CA GLN A 439 -1.02 17.95 13.46
C GLN A 439 -1.95 18.89 12.71
N ILE A 440 -1.50 20.13 12.52
CA ILE A 440 -2.20 21.14 11.70
C ILE A 440 -1.56 21.31 10.31
N SER A 441 -0.59 20.47 9.96
CA SER A 441 0.11 20.50 8.69
C SER A 441 0.75 19.14 8.37
N ILE A 442 0.73 18.76 7.09
CA ILE A 442 1.44 17.58 6.57
C ILE A 442 2.91 17.85 6.20
N ALA A 443 3.42 19.05 6.46
CA ALA A 443 4.76 19.45 6.00
C ALA A 443 5.88 18.65 6.66
N THR A 444 5.71 18.20 7.91
CA THR A 444 6.79 17.57 8.70
C THR A 444 6.39 16.24 9.34
N THR A 445 5.09 15.98 9.48
CA THR A 445 4.57 14.79 10.16
C THR A 445 4.92 13.49 9.42
N VAL A 446 5.06 12.41 10.18
CA VAL A 446 5.13 11.02 9.70
C VAL A 446 3.86 10.23 10.05
N GLN A 447 2.85 10.87 10.64
CA GLN A 447 1.59 10.22 11.00
C GLN A 447 0.86 9.68 9.77
N ALA A 448 0.16 8.57 9.99
CA ALA A 448 -0.79 8.01 9.03
C ALA A 448 -1.97 7.42 9.80
N SER A 449 -3.19 7.72 9.35
CA SER A 449 -4.40 7.15 9.93
C SER A 449 -4.54 5.66 9.61
N ALA A 450 -5.07 4.91 10.56
CA ALA A 450 -5.46 3.53 10.35
C ALA A 450 -6.78 3.45 9.59
N SER A 451 -6.98 2.32 8.92
CA SER A 451 -8.25 2.04 8.27
C SER A 451 -9.33 1.78 9.32
N SER A 452 -10.59 2.10 9.00
CA SER A 452 -11.72 1.87 9.92
C SER A 452 -11.93 0.39 10.31
N ALA A 453 -11.34 -0.54 9.56
CA ALA A 453 -11.36 -1.97 9.84
C ALA A 453 -10.15 -2.46 10.66
N SER A 454 -9.15 -1.61 10.91
CA SER A 454 -7.97 -1.98 11.69
C SER A 454 -8.40 -2.31 13.13
N PRO A 455 -8.09 -3.52 13.65
CA PRO A 455 -8.57 -3.96 14.95
C PRO A 455 -7.75 -3.39 16.11
N ILE A 456 -6.58 -2.82 15.84
CA ILE A 456 -5.77 -2.06 16.79
C ILE A 456 -5.38 -0.71 16.21
N GLY A 457 -5.11 0.24 17.10
CA GLY A 457 -4.62 1.56 16.74
C GLY A 457 -4.28 2.40 17.96
N THR A 458 -3.61 3.51 17.70
CA THR A 458 -3.29 4.55 18.69
C THR A 458 -4.06 5.84 18.39
N PHE A 459 -3.93 6.87 19.22
CA PHE A 459 -4.71 8.10 19.09
C PHE A 459 -3.81 9.31 19.30
N GLU A 460 -4.23 10.46 18.77
CA GLU A 460 -3.57 11.75 19.01
C GLU A 460 -3.27 11.96 20.49
N GLU A 461 -2.05 12.39 20.81
CA GLU A 461 -1.62 12.59 22.18
C GLU A 461 -2.26 13.83 22.79
N ALA A 462 -2.72 13.71 24.04
CA ALA A 462 -2.86 14.89 24.88
C ALA A 462 -1.47 15.31 25.40
N ILE A 463 -1.21 16.62 25.54
CA ILE A 463 0.08 17.17 26.00
C ILE A 463 0.57 16.54 27.33
N THR A 464 -0.34 16.06 28.17
CA THR A 464 -0.07 15.45 29.47
C THR A 464 0.03 13.91 29.45
N GLY A 465 0.01 13.27 28.28
CA GLY A 465 -0.16 11.82 28.15
C GLY A 465 -1.62 11.40 27.98
N GLY A 466 -1.83 10.21 27.43
CA GLY A 466 -3.11 9.66 27.02
C GLY A 466 -3.54 10.16 25.64
N TYR A 467 -4.84 10.05 25.34
CA TYR A 467 -5.40 10.50 24.06
C TYR A 467 -6.09 11.87 24.17
N ASP A 468 -6.15 12.60 23.06
CA ASP A 468 -6.93 13.82 22.92
C ASP A 468 -8.42 13.48 22.62
N PRO A 469 -9.35 13.81 23.53
CA PRO A 469 -10.78 13.54 23.35
C PRO A 469 -11.43 14.38 22.23
N ASN A 470 -10.76 15.38 21.67
CA ASN A 470 -11.28 16.17 20.55
C ASN A 470 -11.13 15.45 19.19
N TYR A 471 -10.27 14.44 19.11
CA TYR A 471 -9.92 13.76 17.85
C TYR A 471 -10.16 12.24 17.87
N ASN A 472 -10.25 11.62 19.04
CA ASN A 472 -10.42 10.16 19.18
C ASN A 472 -11.66 9.56 18.46
N ALA A 473 -12.71 10.36 18.26
CA ALA A 473 -13.92 9.96 17.54
C ALA A 473 -13.85 10.22 16.03
N LYS A 474 -12.80 10.89 15.53
CA LYS A 474 -12.63 11.24 14.11
C LYS A 474 -11.79 10.21 13.36
N TYR A 475 -10.73 9.73 13.98
CA TYR A 475 -9.81 8.72 13.44
C TYR A 475 -8.97 8.11 14.57
N TRP A 476 -8.27 7.04 14.22
CA TRP A 476 -7.16 6.50 15.01
C TRP A 476 -5.95 6.29 14.10
N LEU A 477 -4.77 6.21 14.69
CA LEU A 477 -3.49 6.27 13.99
C LEU A 477 -2.93 4.86 13.77
N TYR A 478 -2.47 4.65 12.53
CA TYR A 478 -1.66 3.51 12.14
C TYR A 478 -0.21 3.76 12.50
N ILE A 479 0.29 4.94 12.13
CA ILE A 479 1.57 5.49 12.56
C ILE A 479 1.27 6.72 13.40
N ASN A 480 1.68 6.67 14.66
CA ASN A 480 1.62 7.78 15.57
C ASN A 480 3.01 8.33 15.86
N GLU A 481 3.12 9.61 16.15
CA GLU A 481 4.37 10.32 16.37
C GLU A 481 4.31 11.17 17.64
N ALA A 482 5.41 11.23 18.39
CA ALA A 482 5.56 12.17 19.49
C ALA A 482 6.99 12.71 19.56
N ASN A 483 7.15 13.90 20.12
CA ASN A 483 8.46 14.50 20.29
C ASN A 483 9.27 13.76 21.38
N GLU A 484 10.55 13.53 21.12
CA GLU A 484 11.45 12.80 22.01
C GLU A 484 11.62 13.42 23.40
N VAL A 485 11.57 14.75 23.49
CA VAL A 485 11.86 15.48 24.72
C VAL A 485 10.57 15.83 25.47
N ASP A 486 9.60 16.42 24.79
CA ASP A 486 8.38 16.90 25.46
C ASP A 486 7.42 15.77 25.86
N PHE A 487 7.53 14.59 25.22
CA PHE A 487 6.66 13.45 25.45
C PHE A 487 7.35 12.27 26.15
N LEU A 488 8.58 12.47 26.64
CA LEU A 488 9.31 11.49 27.42
C LEU A 488 8.51 11.05 28.65
N GLY A 489 8.36 9.74 28.85
CA GLY A 489 7.68 9.14 29.99
C GLY A 489 6.14 9.31 30.01
N LYS A 490 5.55 9.92 28.96
CA LYS A 490 4.10 10.07 28.82
C LYS A 490 3.51 8.91 27.98
N ASP A 491 2.27 8.56 28.25
CA ASP A 491 1.61 7.44 27.58
C ASP A 491 0.96 7.83 26.25
N VAL A 492 1.12 6.94 25.26
CA VAL A 492 0.25 6.80 24.09
C VAL A 492 -0.70 5.63 24.32
N LEU A 493 -2.00 5.84 24.17
CA LEU A 493 -3.00 4.78 24.32
C LEU A 493 -3.03 3.89 23.08
N LEU A 494 -2.73 2.60 23.24
CA LEU A 494 -3.06 1.52 22.31
C LEU A 494 -4.41 0.92 22.69
N TYR A 495 -5.31 0.78 21.72
CA TYR A 495 -6.62 0.16 21.93
C TYR A 495 -6.85 -1.02 20.99
N ASN A 496 -7.45 -2.09 21.54
CA ASN A 496 -7.80 -3.29 20.80
C ASN A 496 -9.32 -3.45 20.71
N PHE A 497 -9.86 -3.21 19.52
CA PHE A 497 -11.28 -3.37 19.22
C PHE A 497 -11.70 -4.83 19.04
N ASP A 498 -10.75 -5.76 18.85
CA ASP A 498 -11.00 -7.19 18.75
C ASP A 498 -11.07 -7.89 20.11
N PHE A 499 -10.52 -7.29 21.17
CA PHE A 499 -10.38 -7.91 22.50
C PHE A 499 -11.68 -8.45 23.11
N SER A 500 -12.79 -7.71 22.96
CA SER A 500 -14.07 -8.06 23.58
C SER A 500 -14.96 -8.94 22.70
N LYS A 501 -14.46 -9.42 21.56
CA LYS A 501 -15.26 -10.21 20.62
C LYS A 501 -15.30 -11.69 21.04
N PRO A 502 -16.45 -12.38 20.88
CA PRO A 502 -16.54 -13.82 21.13
C PRO A 502 -15.55 -14.64 20.30
N ASP A 503 -15.22 -14.17 19.10
CA ASP A 503 -14.27 -14.74 18.15
C ASP A 503 -12.94 -13.97 18.11
N LYS A 504 -12.51 -13.40 19.25
CA LYS A 504 -11.23 -12.68 19.41
C LYS A 504 -10.12 -13.36 18.62
N LYS A 505 -9.60 -12.63 17.64
CA LYS A 505 -8.55 -13.08 16.72
C LYS A 505 -7.17 -12.77 17.28
N ILE A 506 -6.98 -11.61 17.90
CA ILE A 506 -5.67 -11.17 18.41
C ILE A 506 -5.45 -11.74 19.81
N VAL A 507 -4.60 -12.75 19.93
CA VAL A 507 -4.31 -13.41 21.23
C VAL A 507 -2.98 -12.97 21.85
N SER A 508 -2.04 -12.47 21.05
CA SER A 508 -0.75 -11.97 21.53
C SER A 508 -0.28 -10.74 20.75
N TYR A 509 0.61 -9.96 21.36
CA TYR A 509 1.35 -8.90 20.68
C TYR A 509 2.83 -9.26 20.55
N LYS A 510 3.40 -9.01 19.38
CA LYS A 510 4.85 -9.02 19.15
C LYS A 510 5.34 -7.59 19.02
N PHE A 511 6.46 -7.28 19.67
CA PHE A 511 7.10 -5.97 19.58
C PHE A 511 8.24 -5.94 18.58
N GLU A 512 8.27 -4.88 17.76
CA GLU A 512 9.34 -4.56 16.82
C GLU A 512 9.93 -3.18 17.13
N VAL A 513 11.06 -3.15 17.83
CA VAL A 513 11.83 -1.95 18.17
C VAL A 513 12.89 -1.69 17.10
N ARG A 514 12.89 -0.46 16.57
CA ARG A 514 13.84 -0.02 15.55
C ARG A 514 14.40 1.35 15.86
N GLU A 515 15.59 1.59 15.32
CA GLU A 515 16.21 2.90 15.26
C GLU A 515 16.67 3.17 13.83
N ASN A 516 16.20 4.27 13.24
CA ASN A 516 16.45 4.65 11.85
C ASN A 516 16.13 3.50 10.86
N ALA A 517 14.93 2.94 11.00
CA ALA A 517 14.40 1.78 10.25
C ALA A 517 15.10 0.42 10.48
N GLU A 518 16.24 0.39 11.19
CA GLU A 518 16.97 -0.84 11.49
C GLU A 518 16.48 -1.46 12.80
N MET A 519 16.22 -2.77 12.80
CA MET A 519 15.90 -3.49 14.03
C MET A 519 17.11 -3.46 14.97
N ILE A 520 16.87 -3.20 16.26
CA ILE A 520 17.89 -3.49 17.28
C ILE A 520 18.06 -5.01 17.45
N PRO A 521 19.10 -5.51 18.14
CA PRO A 521 19.25 -6.95 18.37
C PRO A 521 18.07 -7.55 19.16
N ALA A 522 17.69 -8.78 18.82
CA ALA A 522 16.60 -9.49 19.52
C ALA A 522 16.89 -9.63 21.03
N GLY A 523 15.87 -9.38 21.85
CA GLY A 523 15.98 -9.36 23.31
C GLY A 523 16.49 -8.05 23.92
N ASN A 524 17.01 -7.11 23.12
CA ASN A 524 17.45 -5.81 23.62
C ASN A 524 16.28 -4.85 23.85
N HIS A 525 16.43 -3.98 24.84
CA HIS A 525 15.49 -2.90 25.16
C HIS A 525 16.06 -1.51 24.80
N GLN A 526 17.34 -1.28 25.12
CA GLN A 526 17.97 0.04 24.96
C GLN A 526 18.24 0.39 23.51
N LEU A 527 17.90 1.62 23.14
CA LEU A 527 18.29 2.28 21.87
C LEU A 527 19.62 3.01 22.04
N SER A 528 20.14 3.62 20.98
CA SER A 528 21.45 4.30 21.05
C SER A 528 21.51 5.47 22.05
N SER A 529 20.37 6.04 22.43
CA SER A 529 20.28 7.07 23.48
C SER A 529 20.33 6.52 24.91
N GLY A 530 20.32 5.19 25.10
CA GLY A 530 20.20 4.54 26.40
C GLY A 530 18.76 4.42 26.93
N THR A 531 17.81 5.09 26.28
CA THR A 531 16.37 5.06 26.59
C THR A 531 15.65 4.07 25.69
N GLY A 532 14.77 3.23 26.24
CA GLY A 532 13.94 2.29 25.47
C GLY A 532 12.44 2.56 25.60
N PHE A 533 11.64 1.69 24.97
CA PHE A 533 10.18 1.74 25.04
C PHE A 533 9.64 0.89 26.18
N TYR A 534 8.53 1.31 26.77
CA TYR A 534 7.83 0.57 27.83
C TYR A 534 6.36 0.38 27.46
N TYR A 535 5.73 -0.62 28.07
CA TYR A 535 4.30 -0.83 27.97
C TYR A 535 3.69 -1.07 29.35
N LYS A 536 2.41 -0.76 29.51
CA LYS A 536 1.63 -1.05 30.71
C LYS A 536 0.23 -1.49 30.30
N ALA A 537 -0.16 -2.73 30.64
CA ALA A 537 -1.55 -3.15 30.54
C ALA A 537 -2.41 -2.35 31.52
N SER A 538 -3.70 -2.14 31.27
CA SER A 538 -4.55 -1.24 32.07
C SER A 538 -4.47 -1.48 33.60
N ASN A 539 -4.36 -2.75 34.03
CA ASN A 539 -4.17 -3.16 35.44
C ASN A 539 -2.79 -3.78 35.74
N GLY A 540 -1.82 -3.60 34.85
CA GLY A 540 -0.48 -4.18 34.94
C GLY A 540 0.57 -3.23 35.51
N ASN A 541 1.77 -3.78 35.75
CA ASN A 541 2.95 -2.99 36.01
C ASN A 541 3.54 -2.45 34.69
N VAL A 542 4.36 -1.40 34.80
CA VAL A 542 5.14 -0.92 33.67
C VAL A 542 6.25 -1.93 33.39
N GLU A 543 6.36 -2.37 32.14
CA GLU A 543 7.34 -3.34 31.69
C GLU A 543 8.16 -2.80 30.51
N GLU A 544 9.42 -3.20 30.44
CA GLU A 544 10.29 -2.89 29.31
C GLU A 544 9.82 -3.64 28.06
N VAL A 545 9.76 -2.93 26.94
CA VAL A 545 9.63 -3.56 25.63
C VAL A 545 11.00 -4.04 25.17
N LYS A 546 11.11 -5.33 24.85
CA LYS A 546 12.29 -5.91 24.21
C LYS A 546 12.01 -6.27 22.77
N GLN A 547 13.01 -6.13 21.92
CA GLN A 547 12.91 -6.44 20.51
C GLN A 547 12.58 -7.91 20.27
N GLY A 548 11.51 -8.18 19.51
CA GLY A 548 11.02 -9.52 19.20
C GLY A 548 10.26 -10.20 20.35
N GLN A 549 10.03 -9.52 21.47
CA GLN A 549 9.25 -10.06 22.58
C GLN A 549 7.79 -10.27 22.16
N ILE A 550 7.23 -11.41 22.56
CA ILE A 550 5.81 -11.74 22.39
C ILE A 550 5.15 -11.77 23.77
N ILE A 551 4.03 -11.08 23.92
CA ILE A 551 3.25 -11.00 25.16
C ILE A 551 1.80 -11.42 24.91
N PRO A 552 1.11 -12.06 25.87
CA PRO A 552 -0.31 -12.36 25.74
C PRO A 552 -1.17 -11.09 25.83
N VAL A 553 -2.24 -11.03 25.05
CA VAL A 553 -3.23 -9.94 25.17
C VAL A 553 -4.21 -10.25 26.30
N ASN A 554 -3.97 -9.63 27.46
CA ASN A 554 -4.78 -9.75 28.68
C ASN A 554 -5.62 -8.50 29.00
N SER A 555 -5.41 -7.38 28.29
CA SER A 555 -6.20 -6.17 28.43
C SER A 555 -6.74 -5.66 27.10
N LYS A 556 -7.81 -4.86 27.17
CA LYS A 556 -8.38 -4.15 26.02
C LYS A 556 -7.50 -2.98 25.57
N SER A 557 -6.82 -2.35 26.51
CA SER A 557 -5.93 -1.22 26.26
C SER A 557 -4.57 -1.41 26.90
N TYR A 558 -3.58 -0.77 26.29
CA TYR A 558 -2.22 -0.72 26.78
C TYR A 558 -1.72 0.71 26.63
N ASN A 559 -0.95 1.16 27.60
CA ASN A 559 -0.23 2.41 27.50
C ASN A 559 1.18 2.12 26.99
N LEU A 560 1.59 2.80 25.93
CA LEU A 560 2.92 2.73 25.34
C LEU A 560 3.70 3.96 25.74
N TYR A 561 4.98 3.81 26.09
CA TYR A 561 5.83 4.89 26.55
C TYR A 561 7.17 4.86 25.84
N TYR A 562 7.75 6.04 25.65
CA TYR A 562 9.18 6.20 25.37
C TYR A 562 9.84 6.78 26.62
N GLY A 563 10.84 6.07 27.16
CA GLY A 563 11.34 6.34 28.50
C GLY A 563 10.44 5.81 29.61
N ALA A 564 11.05 5.52 30.76
CA ALA A 564 10.31 5.02 31.91
C ALA A 564 9.36 6.13 32.41
N PRO A 565 8.06 5.85 32.60
CA PRO A 565 7.14 6.81 33.17
C PRO A 565 7.54 7.13 34.61
N ASP A 566 7.36 8.40 35.00
CA ASP A 566 7.57 8.81 36.39
C ASP A 566 6.71 7.97 37.32
N ARG A 567 7.34 7.39 38.36
CA ARG A 567 6.71 6.46 39.33
C ARG A 567 5.62 7.09 40.21
N GLY A 568 5.05 8.24 39.84
CA GLY A 568 4.30 9.12 40.73
C GLY A 568 2.93 9.61 40.26
N THR A 569 2.48 9.37 39.02
CA THR A 569 1.13 9.76 38.64
C THR A 569 0.13 8.66 39.01
N LEU A 570 -0.39 8.77 40.24
CA LEU A 570 -1.63 8.15 40.77
C LEU A 570 -2.90 8.48 39.95
N ALA A 571 -2.77 8.84 38.68
CA ALA A 571 -3.91 8.89 37.79
C ALA A 571 -4.21 7.44 37.38
N ASN A 572 -5.16 6.84 38.07
CA ASN A 572 -6.01 5.81 37.48
C ASN A 572 -6.77 6.44 36.30
N ARG A 573 -6.07 6.79 35.22
CA ARG A 573 -6.66 7.04 33.91
C ARG A 573 -6.96 5.68 33.25
N GLU A 574 -7.60 4.79 34.00
CA GLU A 574 -8.50 3.82 33.39
C GLU A 574 -9.64 4.67 32.84
N THR A 575 -9.51 5.12 31.58
CA THR A 575 -10.65 5.62 30.84
C THR A 575 -11.62 4.46 30.69
N THR A 576 -12.55 4.36 31.63
CA THR A 576 -13.74 3.50 31.60
C THR A 576 -14.65 3.82 30.41
N THR A 577 -14.35 4.88 29.64
CA THR A 577 -14.92 5.12 28.32
C THR A 577 -14.43 4.06 27.34
N THR A 578 -15.29 3.08 27.09
CA THR A 578 -15.15 2.20 25.93
C THR A 578 -15.11 3.07 24.67
N LEU A 579 -14.01 3.03 23.92
CA LEU A 579 -13.88 3.74 22.65
C LEU A 579 -14.71 3.05 21.56
N SER A 580 -15.09 3.80 20.53
CA SER A 580 -15.97 3.35 19.46
C SER A 580 -15.37 3.64 18.08
N ARG A 581 -15.63 2.74 17.13
CA ARG A 581 -15.37 2.96 15.70
C ARG A 581 -16.49 3.73 14.99
N THR A 582 -17.54 4.12 15.72
CA THR A 582 -18.66 4.92 15.19
C THR A 582 -18.15 6.29 14.73
N VAL A 583 -18.47 6.65 13.49
CA VAL A 583 -18.15 7.97 12.91
C VAL A 583 -19.42 8.61 12.35
N VAL A 584 -19.48 9.94 12.40
CA VAL A 584 -20.56 10.70 11.77
C VAL A 584 -19.96 11.41 10.56
N VAL A 585 -20.48 11.08 9.39
CA VAL A 585 -19.93 11.52 8.10
C VAL A 585 -21.05 12.06 7.23
N TYR A 586 -20.75 13.03 6.38
CA TYR A 586 -21.73 13.54 5.42
C TYR A 586 -21.91 12.55 4.26
N ASN A 587 -23.16 12.22 3.91
CA ASN A 587 -23.50 11.37 2.78
C ASN A 587 -24.13 12.21 1.65
N PRO A 588 -23.37 12.51 0.57
CA PRO A 588 -23.88 13.31 -0.54
C PRO A 588 -25.01 12.67 -1.32
N ALA A 589 -25.14 11.34 -1.32
CA ALA A 589 -26.18 10.67 -2.12
C ALA A 589 -27.59 11.02 -1.66
N ILE A 590 -27.72 11.43 -0.40
CA ILE A 590 -28.97 11.83 0.23
C ILE A 590 -28.93 13.27 0.75
N ASN A 591 -27.83 14.00 0.51
CA ASN A 591 -27.58 15.35 1.02
C ASN A 591 -27.73 15.50 2.55
N ASP A 592 -27.46 14.43 3.30
CA ASP A 592 -27.66 14.35 4.75
C ASP A 592 -26.43 13.77 5.46
N TYR A 593 -26.28 14.07 6.75
CA TYR A 593 -25.27 13.38 7.56
C TYR A 593 -25.76 11.97 7.89
N ILE A 594 -24.83 11.03 7.96
CA ILE A 594 -25.08 9.67 8.44
C ILE A 594 -24.23 9.37 9.66
N VAL A 595 -24.77 8.56 10.55
CA VAL A 595 -24.01 7.86 11.59
C VAL A 595 -23.65 6.49 11.03
N ARG A 596 -22.36 6.25 10.83
CA ARG A 596 -21.84 4.90 10.57
C ARG A 596 -21.39 4.31 11.89
N PHE A 597 -22.12 3.29 12.34
CA PHE A 597 -21.87 2.70 13.65
C PHE A 597 -20.64 1.80 13.66
N ASP A 598 -20.07 1.66 14.85
CA ASP A 598 -19.16 0.57 15.15
C ASP A 598 -19.87 -0.76 14.83
N PRO A 599 -19.27 -1.64 14.02
CA PRO A 599 -19.84 -2.95 13.69
C PRO A 599 -20.24 -3.82 14.89
N ASP A 600 -19.71 -3.52 16.08
CA ASP A 600 -20.00 -4.27 17.30
C ASP A 600 -21.25 -3.75 18.05
N TRP A 601 -21.86 -2.65 17.58
CA TRP A 601 -23.09 -2.09 18.14
C TRP A 601 -24.31 -2.77 17.52
N ARG A 602 -25.30 -3.09 18.36
CA ARG A 602 -26.58 -3.63 17.87
C ARG A 602 -27.64 -2.56 17.79
N LYS A 603 -27.63 -1.64 18.77
CA LYS A 603 -28.56 -0.52 18.83
C LYS A 603 -27.87 0.76 19.28
N ALA A 604 -28.42 1.90 18.91
CA ALA A 604 -27.96 3.20 19.38
C ALA A 604 -29.12 4.19 19.56
N ASP A 605 -28.95 5.09 20.52
CA ASP A 605 -29.73 6.30 20.66
C ASP A 605 -29.01 7.46 19.99
N ILE A 606 -29.76 8.32 19.29
CA ILE A 606 -29.22 9.47 18.57
C ILE A 606 -29.98 10.71 19.02
N GLU A 607 -29.23 11.70 19.48
CA GLU A 607 -29.70 13.00 19.91
C GLU A 607 -28.95 14.07 19.10
N VAL A 608 -29.67 15.00 18.48
CA VAL A 608 -29.07 16.11 17.73
C VAL A 608 -29.54 17.41 18.33
N TYR A 609 -28.62 18.28 18.68
CA TYR A 609 -28.87 19.58 19.30
C TYR A 609 -28.44 20.70 18.34
N ASP A 610 -29.14 21.83 18.35
CA ASP A 610 -28.62 23.05 17.75
C ASP A 610 -27.56 23.72 18.64
N MET A 611 -26.94 24.80 18.17
CA MET A 611 -25.92 25.53 18.93
C MET A 611 -26.43 26.21 20.21
N SER A 612 -27.74 26.36 20.39
CA SER A 612 -28.32 26.85 21.64
C SER A 612 -28.53 25.74 22.68
N GLY A 613 -28.25 24.49 22.31
CA GLY A 613 -28.48 23.31 23.15
C GLY A 613 -29.91 22.77 23.07
N LYS A 614 -30.74 23.28 22.16
CA LYS A 614 -32.10 22.77 21.95
C LYS A 614 -32.05 21.45 21.17
N LEU A 615 -32.75 20.44 21.68
CA LEU A 615 -32.87 19.14 21.04
C LEU A 615 -33.76 19.22 19.79
N ILE A 616 -33.21 18.79 18.64
CA ILE A 616 -33.84 18.82 17.31
C ILE A 616 -34.29 17.42 16.88
N ILE A 617 -33.44 16.41 17.08
CA ILE A 617 -33.74 15.02 16.76
C ILE A 617 -33.49 14.18 18.01
N SER A 618 -34.42 13.27 18.32
CA SER A 618 -34.22 12.21 19.30
C SER A 618 -34.77 10.91 18.75
N LYS A 619 -33.90 9.94 18.53
CA LYS A 619 -34.25 8.59 18.08
C LYS A 619 -33.64 7.59 19.04
N LYS A 620 -34.44 6.65 19.54
CA LYS A 620 -34.02 5.65 20.51
C LYS A 620 -33.93 4.29 19.85
N ALA A 621 -32.99 3.45 20.29
CA ALA A 621 -32.85 2.05 19.89
C ALA A 621 -32.79 1.81 18.36
N VAL A 622 -32.12 2.71 17.63
CA VAL A 622 -31.85 2.60 16.18
C VAL A 622 -31.03 1.35 15.89
N ASP A 623 -31.39 0.59 14.84
CA ASP A 623 -30.61 -0.55 14.35
C ASP A 623 -29.23 -0.10 13.86
N ALA A 624 -28.18 -0.56 14.56
CA ALA A 624 -26.80 -0.16 14.28
C ALA A 624 -26.11 -1.04 13.21
N SER A 625 -26.81 -2.02 12.63
CA SER A 625 -26.27 -2.85 11.55
C SER A 625 -26.20 -2.15 10.18
N ARG A 626 -26.73 -0.93 10.09
CA ARG A 626 -26.77 -0.09 8.89
C ARG A 626 -26.50 1.36 9.26
N ASP A 627 -26.04 2.16 8.29
CA ASP A 627 -25.87 3.60 8.48
C ASP A 627 -27.22 4.27 8.83
N PHE A 628 -27.25 5.17 9.80
CA PHE A 628 -28.44 5.95 10.16
C PHE A 628 -28.38 7.35 9.58
N VAL A 629 -29.44 7.81 8.92
CA VAL A 629 -29.52 9.14 8.31
C VAL A 629 -30.02 10.17 9.33
N ILE A 630 -29.28 11.26 9.48
CA ILE A 630 -29.63 12.41 10.31
C ILE A 630 -30.38 13.44 9.45
N GLU A 631 -31.69 13.29 9.37
CA GLU A 631 -32.58 14.16 8.58
C GLU A 631 -32.73 15.55 9.23
N LEU A 632 -31.99 16.54 8.74
CA LEU A 632 -32.07 17.94 9.19
C LEU A 632 -32.63 18.85 8.08
N ASN A 633 -33.36 19.91 8.46
CA ASN A 633 -33.87 20.89 7.51
C ASN A 633 -32.71 21.73 6.93
N GLY A 634 -32.41 21.56 5.65
CA GLY A 634 -31.31 22.25 4.96
C GLY A 634 -31.62 23.69 4.52
N SER A 635 -32.77 24.25 4.88
CA SER A 635 -33.13 25.65 4.51
C SER A 635 -32.37 26.71 5.31
N VAL A 636 -31.76 26.32 6.44
CA VAL A 636 -30.96 27.20 7.30
C VAL A 636 -29.60 26.56 7.52
N LYS A 637 -28.53 27.23 7.08
CA LYS A 637 -27.16 26.78 7.36
C LYS A 637 -26.87 26.98 8.84
N SER A 638 -26.73 25.88 9.59
CA SER A 638 -26.48 25.93 11.02
C SER A 638 -25.57 24.79 11.47
N SER A 639 -24.91 25.01 12.60
CA SER A 639 -24.11 23.97 13.26
C SER A 639 -24.98 23.18 14.24
N TYR A 640 -24.72 21.88 14.31
CA TYR A 640 -25.42 20.97 15.21
C TYR A 640 -24.43 20.10 15.97
N VAL A 641 -24.80 19.70 17.17
CA VAL A 641 -24.08 18.70 17.98
C VAL A 641 -24.84 17.39 17.88
N VAL A 642 -24.20 16.36 17.33
CA VAL A 642 -24.75 15.00 17.28
C VAL A 642 -24.15 14.20 18.42
N LYS A 643 -25.01 13.63 19.25
CA LYS A 643 -24.69 12.71 20.33
C LYS A 643 -25.28 11.35 20.00
N VAL A 644 -24.42 10.34 19.94
CA VAL A 644 -24.80 8.95 19.68
C VAL A 644 -24.44 8.12 20.91
N VAL A 645 -25.38 7.38 21.47
CA VAL A 645 -25.17 6.53 22.65
C VAL A 645 -25.47 5.09 22.28
N SER A 646 -24.52 4.17 22.41
CA SER A 646 -24.76 2.76 22.09
C SER A 646 -25.58 2.03 23.14
N ASP A 647 -26.07 0.84 22.78
CA ASP A 647 -26.66 -0.13 23.70
C ASP A 647 -25.70 -0.57 24.83
N LYS A 648 -24.41 -0.27 24.68
CA LYS A 648 -23.34 -0.53 25.66
C LYS A 648 -22.95 0.72 26.46
N GLY A 649 -23.69 1.82 26.33
CA GLY A 649 -23.45 3.08 27.06
C GLY A 649 -22.27 3.91 26.52
N VAL A 650 -21.75 3.59 25.34
CA VAL A 650 -20.66 4.36 24.72
C VAL A 650 -21.20 5.60 24.06
N VAL A 651 -20.64 6.77 24.39
CA VAL A 651 -21.08 8.06 23.86
C VAL A 651 -20.08 8.57 22.82
N VAL A 652 -20.58 8.87 21.62
CA VAL A 652 -19.85 9.56 20.56
C VAL A 652 -20.50 10.91 20.33
N ASN A 653 -19.74 11.98 20.49
CA ASN A 653 -20.18 13.34 20.24
C ASN A 653 -19.42 13.92 19.04
N THR A 654 -20.14 14.50 18.10
CA THR A 654 -19.53 15.24 16.98
C THR A 654 -20.25 16.55 16.73
N LYS A 655 -19.60 17.44 15.98
CA LYS A 655 -20.20 18.66 15.45
C LYS A 655 -20.35 18.50 13.95
N ILE A 656 -21.53 18.85 13.43
CA ILE A 656 -21.83 18.83 11.99
C ILE A 656 -22.34 20.20 11.54
N LEU A 657 -22.18 20.50 10.26
CA LEU A 657 -22.69 21.72 9.63
C LEU A 657 -23.65 21.34 8.51
N LYS A 658 -24.93 21.64 8.66
CA LYS A 658 -25.97 21.34 7.67
C LYS A 658 -26.42 22.63 7.01
#